data_AF-A0A6P1KL88-F1
#
_entry.id   AF-A0A6P1KL88-F1
#
_cell.length_a   1.000
_cell.length_b   1.000
_cell.length_c   1.000
_cell.angle_alpha   90.00
_cell.angle_beta   90.00
_cell.angle_gamma   90.00
#
_symmetry.space_group_name_H-M   'P 1'
#
loop_
_entity.id
_entity.type
_entity.pdbx_description
1 polymer ?
#
loop_
_entity_poly.entity_id
_entity_poly.type
_entity_poly.pdbx_seq_one_letter_code
_entity_poly.pdbx_strand_id
1 'polypeptide(L)'
;MNAVNPFGSLRAAEYTDEQINHLWVDFEYDIKSSILDLPGATPKYIFGGKGSGKTHILRYYSYLVARQRRSNLTGLEVLKQLGALTIFYRCNHFGASKFDTLPADLKKIIFQGYIELTLFEAVVESLIDIKKTTPDLVCNDKDFINEIHKSIRVDSLNHIDNLNDLQEWIFENRVLIDKSLNKFVFIKNTNIFESIILIDNLFSFIKSAINVWSSDLSEFPLVFLIDEFENLDTAYQSIFNNFVRMANSFVSFRIATRPNGVRTQSITGVNENNLSGHEFLKVNLDEILMSQDTKHFINNFIVNRLYNNPNIQVKINANQLFDSLDTNNLLEGAINYLKLPVNKILKLTKENFIRSFPSDFRQYAEPTFSILCDDIDEVILKKLNILRFCKERKNSNNFLEIASLIREESLAYRDKNLRQPGKYSTSFNHYKSDLFAQICLDARYKSNIPYAGFETIFKMSSGNPRNVLNILNKIYELLSFEGKSFYSQESIDIETQSKAINQAAKYFAEEDSSYGSMSDKAKKAMFKFAAYLATARYALNIPESSPLAASFKEDDLSEEAKAVYNLAVEFSLIQEMPIARSDRNSKQLHKLIKLNPMLSPLWNLPVGYRGDLTLNKEILDSIFNPEDTSFDEHLNRVKRKWNTIRIEKNDPEDRENVNLNTKLPEQGKLPF
;
A
#
# COMPACT_ATOMS: atom_id res chain seq x y z
N MET A 1 5.13 34.06 -12.13
CA MET A 1 6.12 33.02 -11.78
C MET A 1 5.37 31.70 -11.73
N ASN A 2 5.72 30.71 -12.56
CA ASN A 2 5.11 29.39 -12.43
C ASN A 2 5.52 28.81 -11.07
N ALA A 3 4.57 28.77 -10.14
CA ALA A 3 4.79 28.13 -8.85
C ALA A 3 5.20 26.67 -9.13
N VAL A 4 6.32 26.23 -8.56
CA VAL A 4 6.74 24.83 -8.62
C VAL A 4 5.66 23.99 -7.96
N ASN A 5 5.21 22.92 -8.65
CA ASN A 5 4.18 22.04 -8.13
C ASN A 5 4.64 21.39 -6.81
N PRO A 6 3.98 21.68 -5.67
CA PRO A 6 4.40 21.17 -4.35
C PRO A 6 4.22 19.65 -4.20
N PHE A 7 3.48 19.03 -5.11
CA PHE A 7 3.16 17.60 -5.11
C PHE A 7 3.88 16.80 -6.20
N GLY A 8 4.68 17.46 -7.06
CA GLY A 8 5.24 16.83 -8.26
C GLY A 8 6.31 15.78 -8.01
N SER A 9 7.07 15.87 -6.91
CA SER A 9 8.07 14.86 -6.58
C SER A 9 7.50 13.83 -5.61
N LEU A 10 7.19 12.64 -6.17
CA LEU A 10 6.48 11.54 -5.50
C LEU A 10 7.41 10.55 -4.79
N ARG A 11 8.74 10.67 -4.95
CA ARG A 11 9.73 9.70 -4.50
C ARG A 11 10.68 10.33 -3.49
N ALA A 12 10.64 9.85 -2.25
CA ALA A 12 11.64 10.20 -1.23
C ALA A 12 13.07 9.84 -1.64
N ALA A 13 13.23 8.88 -2.56
CA ALA A 13 14.49 8.51 -3.21
C ALA A 13 15.14 9.64 -4.03
N GLU A 14 14.37 10.64 -4.46
CA GLU A 14 14.82 11.77 -5.29
C GLU A 14 15.03 13.05 -4.48
N TYR A 15 14.62 13.07 -3.20
CA TYR A 15 14.75 14.24 -2.35
C TYR A 15 16.21 14.48 -1.97
N THR A 16 16.60 15.75 -1.87
CA THR A 16 17.80 16.13 -1.14
C THR A 16 17.61 15.88 0.36
N ASP A 17 18.69 15.84 1.12
CA ASP A 17 18.59 15.67 2.58
C ASP A 17 17.87 16.87 3.24
N GLU A 18 18.02 18.08 2.68
CA GLU A 18 17.24 19.26 3.08
C GLU A 18 15.74 19.05 2.86
N GLN A 19 15.34 18.52 1.70
CA GLN A 19 13.95 18.21 1.39
C GLN A 19 13.40 17.11 2.32
N ILE A 20 14.18 16.09 2.66
CA ILE A 20 13.78 15.06 3.64
C ILE A 20 13.43 15.70 4.98
N ASN A 21 14.26 16.64 5.44
CA ASN A 21 14.03 17.34 6.70
C ASN A 21 12.84 18.30 6.65
N HIS A 22 12.75 19.13 5.60
CA HIS A 22 11.68 20.11 5.47
C HIS A 22 10.31 19.46 5.26
N LEU A 23 10.24 18.36 4.51
CA LEU A 23 8.98 17.68 4.19
C LEU A 23 8.56 16.64 5.24
N TRP A 24 9.32 16.50 6.33
CA TRP A 24 8.98 15.60 7.42
C TRP A 24 7.69 16.03 8.11
N VAL A 25 6.87 15.05 8.48
CA VAL A 25 5.70 15.24 9.32
C VAL A 25 5.72 14.14 10.36
N ASP A 26 5.68 14.53 11.62
CA ASP A 26 5.64 13.57 12.72
C ASP A 26 4.32 12.79 12.68
N PHE A 27 4.45 11.51 12.99
CA PHE A 27 3.30 10.67 13.28
C PHE A 27 2.88 10.96 14.72
N GLU A 28 1.60 10.78 15.03
CA GLU A 28 1.08 11.00 16.40
C GLU A 28 1.66 10.02 17.43
N TYR A 29 2.30 8.96 16.94
CA TYR A 29 3.00 7.94 17.72
C TYR A 29 4.51 8.01 17.51
N ASP A 30 5.26 7.59 18.53
CA ASP A 30 6.71 7.55 18.50
C ASP A 30 7.24 6.44 17.58
N ILE A 31 7.39 6.77 16.29
CA ILE A 31 8.06 5.94 15.26
C ILE A 31 9.44 5.48 15.73
N LYS A 32 10.15 6.37 16.44
CA LYS A 32 11.56 6.18 16.76
C LYS A 32 11.73 5.02 17.75
N SER A 33 10.86 4.90 18.75
CA SER A 33 10.90 3.80 19.72
C SER A 33 10.25 2.51 19.21
N SER A 34 9.42 2.59 18.18
CA SER A 34 8.50 1.51 17.82
C SER A 34 8.82 0.77 16.53
N ILE A 35 9.04 1.52 15.47
CA ILE A 35 9.35 1.03 14.13
C ILE A 35 10.85 0.85 14.03
N LEU A 36 11.59 1.89 14.43
CA LEU A 36 13.05 1.88 14.35
C LEU A 36 13.67 1.27 15.59
N ASP A 37 13.31 1.68 16.80
CA ASP A 37 13.95 1.21 18.05
C ASP A 37 15.48 1.22 17.92
N LEU A 38 16.04 2.39 17.60
CA LEU A 38 17.46 2.52 17.24
C LEU A 38 18.41 1.95 18.30
N PRO A 39 18.19 2.13 19.63
CA PRO A 39 19.05 1.54 20.64
C PRO A 39 18.92 0.00 20.77
N GLY A 40 17.86 -0.60 20.22
CA GLY A 40 17.59 -2.02 20.32
C GLY A 40 18.60 -2.89 19.57
N ALA A 41 19.12 -3.92 20.24
CA ALA A 41 20.11 -4.84 19.65
C ALA A 41 19.53 -5.72 18.53
N THR A 42 18.27 -6.14 18.66
CA THR A 42 17.66 -7.10 17.73
C THR A 42 17.40 -6.44 16.36
N PRO A 43 17.92 -7.01 15.26
CA PRO A 43 17.61 -6.56 13.91
C PRO A 43 16.10 -6.55 13.62
N LYS A 44 15.66 -5.63 12.75
CA LYS A 44 14.25 -5.54 12.34
C LYS A 44 14.12 -5.51 10.83
N TYR A 45 13.18 -6.29 10.30
CA TYR A 45 12.68 -6.13 8.94
C TYR A 45 11.42 -5.27 8.95
N ILE A 46 11.45 -4.18 8.19
CA ILE A 46 10.37 -3.19 8.10
C ILE A 46 9.66 -3.38 6.76
N PHE A 47 8.50 -4.03 6.78
CA PHE A 47 7.69 -4.31 5.61
C PHE A 47 6.74 -3.15 5.31
N GLY A 48 6.50 -2.88 4.04
CA GLY A 48 5.40 -2.02 3.61
C GLY A 48 5.40 -1.78 2.11
N GLY A 49 4.27 -1.36 1.57
CA GLY A 49 4.06 -1.11 0.15
C GLY A 49 4.91 0.04 -0.39
N LYS A 50 4.89 0.21 -1.71
CA LYS A 50 5.56 1.34 -2.36
C LYS A 50 4.97 2.66 -1.85
N GLY A 51 5.83 3.60 -1.47
CA GLY A 51 5.37 4.92 -1.02
C GLY A 51 4.88 5.00 0.43
N SER A 52 4.92 3.92 1.21
CA SER A 52 4.49 3.89 2.62
C SER A 52 5.34 4.75 3.58
N GLY A 53 6.45 5.33 3.10
CA GLY A 53 7.30 6.23 3.87
C GLY A 53 8.61 5.61 4.38
N LYS A 54 8.86 4.31 4.16
CA LYS A 54 10.08 3.59 4.60
C LYS A 54 11.37 4.37 4.33
N THR A 55 11.62 4.73 3.06
CA THR A 55 12.81 5.50 2.66
C THR A 55 12.91 6.84 3.38
N HIS A 56 11.78 7.56 3.53
CA HIS A 56 11.78 8.86 4.21
C HIS A 56 12.12 8.69 5.69
N ILE A 57 11.51 7.71 6.37
CA ILE A 57 11.78 7.37 7.77
C ILE A 57 13.27 7.03 7.95
N LEU A 58 13.80 6.09 7.16
CA LEU A 58 15.19 5.65 7.29
C LEU A 58 16.18 6.79 6.99
N ARG A 59 15.92 7.63 6.00
CA ARG A 59 16.76 8.81 5.72
C ARG A 59 16.66 9.86 6.82
N TYR A 60 15.47 10.19 7.28
CA TYR A 60 15.26 11.23 8.30
C TYR A 60 15.97 10.92 9.63
N TYR A 61 16.11 9.63 9.94
CA TYR A 61 16.82 9.14 11.11
C TYR A 61 18.26 8.68 10.85
N SER A 62 18.82 8.91 9.65
CA SER A 62 20.24 8.70 9.41
C SER A 62 21.07 9.83 10.02
N TYR A 63 22.32 9.55 10.37
CA TYR A 63 23.15 10.49 11.14
C TYR A 63 23.40 11.79 10.38
N LEU A 64 23.88 11.71 9.13
CA LEU A 64 24.21 12.89 8.32
C LEU A 64 22.97 13.77 8.02
N VAL A 65 21.81 13.15 7.79
CA VAL A 65 20.55 13.90 7.58
C VAL A 65 20.09 14.58 8.88
N ALA A 66 20.20 13.89 10.02
CA ALA A 66 19.88 14.45 11.33
C ALA A 66 20.86 15.58 11.72
N ARG A 67 22.14 15.47 11.37
CA ARG A 67 23.16 16.52 11.50
C ARG A 67 22.81 17.76 10.72
N GLN A 68 22.43 17.62 9.45
CA GLN A 68 22.01 18.74 8.63
C GLN A 68 20.78 19.45 9.22
N ARG A 69 19.80 18.69 9.73
CA ARG A 69 18.60 19.23 10.38
C ARG A 69 18.91 20.05 11.64
N ARG A 70 19.99 19.70 12.33
CA ARG A 70 20.40 20.28 13.62
C ARG A 70 21.80 20.88 13.51
N SER A 71 21.99 21.74 12.51
CA SER A 71 23.29 22.32 12.17
C SER A 71 23.94 23.09 13.33
N ASN A 72 23.14 23.56 14.29
CA ASN A 72 23.58 24.24 15.51
C ASN A 72 24.09 23.31 16.62
N LEU A 73 23.87 21.99 16.52
CA LEU A 73 24.38 21.00 17.47
C LEU A 73 25.69 20.39 16.97
N THR A 74 26.49 19.88 17.89
CA THR A 74 27.67 19.05 17.60
C THR A 74 27.26 17.63 17.17
N GLY A 75 28.18 16.89 16.56
CA GLY A 75 27.93 15.50 16.18
C GLY A 75 27.60 14.59 17.36
N LEU A 76 28.30 14.77 18.48
CA LEU A 76 28.04 14.02 19.70
C LEU A 76 26.64 14.32 20.29
N GLU A 77 26.18 15.56 20.26
CA GLU A 77 24.82 15.92 20.72
C GLU A 77 23.73 15.30 19.83
N VAL A 78 23.96 15.26 18.51
CA VAL A 78 23.02 14.58 17.58
C VAL A 78 22.99 13.08 17.85
N LEU A 79 24.14 12.44 18.09
CA LEU A 79 24.20 11.03 18.52
C LEU A 79 23.41 10.79 19.80
N LYS A 80 23.60 11.63 20.84
CA LYS A 80 22.83 11.56 22.09
C LYS A 80 21.33 11.64 21.86
N GLN A 81 20.88 12.50 20.96
CA GLN A 81 19.46 12.64 20.64
C GLN A 81 18.91 11.49 19.79
N LEU A 82 19.73 10.85 18.94
CA LEU A 82 19.35 9.66 18.18
C LEU A 82 19.39 8.40 19.07
N GLY A 83 20.35 8.32 19.99
CA GLY A 83 20.64 7.14 20.80
C GLY A 83 21.42 6.06 20.06
N ALA A 84 21.96 6.36 18.87
CA ALA A 84 22.71 5.44 18.02
C ALA A 84 23.47 6.23 16.92
N LEU A 85 24.55 5.64 16.40
CA LEU A 85 25.17 6.05 15.14
C LEU A 85 24.50 5.30 14.00
N THR A 86 23.70 6.01 13.20
CA THR A 86 22.84 5.42 12.17
C THR A 86 23.35 5.69 10.76
N ILE A 87 23.59 4.65 9.98
CA ILE A 87 24.11 4.72 8.60
C ILE A 87 23.05 4.26 7.61
N PHE A 88 22.73 5.07 6.61
CA PHE A 88 21.67 4.75 5.62
C PHE A 88 22.24 4.36 4.26
N TYR A 89 21.74 3.25 3.70
CA TYR A 89 22.00 2.83 2.32
C TYR A 89 20.78 2.22 1.66
N ARG A 90 20.64 2.43 0.35
CA ARG A 90 19.66 1.70 -0.47
C ARG A 90 20.37 0.60 -1.25
N CYS A 91 19.80 -0.61 -1.28
CA CYS A 91 20.41 -1.77 -1.92
C CYS A 91 20.77 -1.57 -3.40
N ASN A 92 20.02 -0.72 -4.12
CA ASN A 92 20.34 -0.35 -5.49
C ASN A 92 21.72 0.30 -5.67
N HIS A 93 22.27 0.95 -4.63
CA HIS A 93 23.59 1.61 -4.69
C HIS A 93 24.74 0.59 -4.68
N PHE A 94 24.51 -0.62 -4.18
CA PHE A 94 25.50 -1.68 -4.24
C PHE A 94 25.69 -2.21 -5.67
N GLY A 95 24.73 -1.98 -6.58
CA GLY A 95 24.85 -2.38 -7.98
C GLY A 95 25.02 -3.89 -8.14
N ALA A 96 24.24 -4.69 -7.40
CA ALA A 96 24.44 -6.14 -7.29
C ALA A 96 24.51 -6.88 -8.64
N SER A 97 23.81 -6.39 -9.67
CA SER A 97 23.87 -6.98 -11.01
C SER A 97 25.25 -6.95 -11.67
N LYS A 98 26.16 -6.06 -11.25
CA LYS A 98 27.54 -6.02 -11.74
C LYS A 98 28.31 -7.32 -11.45
N PHE A 99 27.94 -8.02 -10.39
CA PHE A 99 28.63 -9.22 -9.92
C PHE A 99 28.06 -10.51 -10.52
N ASP A 100 26.92 -10.43 -11.24
CA ASP A 100 26.23 -11.61 -11.81
C ASP A 100 27.04 -12.33 -12.89
N THR A 101 28.04 -11.67 -13.46
CA THR A 101 28.94 -12.29 -14.44
C THR A 101 29.99 -13.20 -13.81
N LEU A 102 30.22 -13.09 -12.49
CA LEU A 102 31.22 -13.87 -11.76
C LEU A 102 30.74 -15.30 -11.48
N PRO A 103 31.67 -16.26 -11.32
CA PRO A 103 31.35 -17.59 -10.80
C PRO A 103 30.68 -17.51 -9.42
N ALA A 104 29.77 -18.43 -9.11
CA ALA A 104 28.91 -18.36 -7.92
C ALA A 104 29.68 -18.19 -6.59
N ASP A 105 30.79 -18.91 -6.43
CA ASP A 105 31.61 -18.85 -5.20
C ASP A 105 32.29 -17.48 -5.07
N LEU A 106 32.84 -16.95 -6.16
CA LEU A 106 33.52 -15.66 -6.18
C LEU A 106 32.54 -14.47 -6.09
N LYS A 107 31.37 -14.59 -6.73
CA LYS A 107 30.31 -13.56 -6.74
C LYS A 107 29.95 -13.12 -5.33
N LYS A 108 29.70 -14.08 -4.43
CA LYS A 108 29.29 -13.78 -3.05
C LYS A 108 30.41 -13.12 -2.24
N ILE A 109 31.63 -13.63 -2.37
CA ILE A 109 32.81 -13.14 -1.65
C ILE A 109 33.12 -11.69 -2.03
N ILE A 110 33.24 -11.40 -3.33
CA ILE A 110 33.55 -10.06 -3.81
C ILE A 110 32.41 -9.08 -3.50
N PHE A 111 31.15 -9.51 -3.65
CA PHE A 111 30.01 -8.66 -3.31
C PHE A 111 29.93 -8.35 -1.81
N GLN A 112 30.18 -9.33 -0.94
CA GLN A 112 30.22 -9.12 0.51
C GLN A 112 31.30 -8.09 0.86
N GLY A 113 32.54 -8.28 0.38
CA GLY A 113 33.62 -7.32 0.64
C GLY A 113 33.34 -5.92 0.08
N TYR A 114 32.66 -5.82 -1.07
CA TYR A 114 32.23 -4.53 -1.61
C TYR A 114 31.20 -3.83 -0.71
N ILE A 115 30.24 -4.57 -0.14
CA ILE A 115 29.27 -4.01 0.81
C ILE A 115 29.98 -3.54 2.08
N GLU A 116 30.85 -4.38 2.66
CA GLU A 116 31.55 -4.04 3.90
C GLU A 116 32.43 -2.81 3.72
N LEU A 117 33.18 -2.69 2.61
CA LEU A 117 33.92 -1.47 2.27
C LEU A 117 33.00 -0.26 2.15
N THR A 118 31.86 -0.40 1.46
CA THR A 118 30.89 0.69 1.27
C THR A 118 30.31 1.16 2.61
N LEU A 119 29.89 0.22 3.47
CA LEU A 119 29.36 0.55 4.79
C LEU A 119 30.43 1.15 5.70
N PHE A 120 31.67 0.66 5.62
CA PHE A 120 32.78 1.18 6.40
C PHE A 120 33.13 2.62 6.02
N GLU A 121 33.12 2.95 4.73
CA GLU A 121 33.33 4.31 4.24
C GLU A 121 32.34 5.31 4.86
N ALA A 122 31.05 4.98 4.92
CA ALA A 122 30.05 5.86 5.55
C ALA A 122 30.17 5.97 7.06
N VAL A 123 30.65 4.91 7.73
CA VAL A 123 31.00 4.99 9.15
C VAL A 123 32.12 6.00 9.32
N VAL A 124 33.20 5.89 8.55
CA VAL A 124 34.34 6.81 8.60
C VAL A 124 33.91 8.25 8.28
N GLU A 125 33.06 8.46 7.26
CA GLU A 125 32.49 9.76 6.92
C GLU A 125 31.75 10.39 8.13
N SER A 126 30.95 9.59 8.83
CA SER A 126 30.23 10.05 10.02
C SER A 126 31.19 10.39 11.17
N LEU A 127 32.24 9.60 11.39
CA LEU A 127 33.27 9.89 12.40
C LEU A 127 34.05 11.17 12.08
N ILE A 128 34.35 11.43 10.80
CA ILE A 128 34.97 12.68 10.35
C ILE A 128 34.08 13.88 10.69
N ASP A 129 32.77 13.81 10.41
CA ASP A 129 31.83 14.87 10.77
C ASP A 129 31.73 15.07 12.29
N ILE A 130 31.65 13.98 13.08
CA ILE A 130 31.61 14.06 14.54
C ILE A 130 32.84 14.78 15.09
N LYS A 131 34.04 14.38 14.63
CA LYS A 131 35.32 14.99 15.03
C LYS A 131 35.38 16.46 14.64
N LYS A 132 34.95 16.81 13.44
CA LYS A 132 34.97 18.18 12.92
C LYS A 132 34.01 19.11 13.68
N THR A 133 32.87 18.58 14.11
CA THR A 133 31.79 19.36 14.72
C THR A 133 31.80 19.32 16.25
N THR A 134 32.65 18.51 16.87
CA THR A 134 32.77 18.37 18.32
C THR A 134 34.22 18.67 18.75
N PRO A 135 34.62 19.95 18.86
CA PRO A 135 36.03 20.33 19.06
C PRO A 135 36.67 19.78 20.34
N ASP A 136 35.88 19.60 21.40
CA ASP A 136 36.35 19.10 22.70
C ASP A 136 36.36 17.56 22.78
N LEU A 137 35.99 16.86 21.70
CA LEU A 137 35.99 15.40 21.67
C LEU A 137 37.43 14.89 21.61
N VAL A 138 37.78 14.06 22.60
CA VAL A 138 39.08 13.37 22.59
C VAL A 138 38.99 12.21 21.59
N CYS A 139 39.74 12.34 20.49
CA CYS A 139 39.82 11.34 19.42
C CYS A 139 41.25 10.84 19.24
N ASN A 140 41.41 9.53 19.05
CA ASN A 140 42.70 8.89 18.77
C ASN A 140 42.68 8.14 17.44
N ASP A 141 42.90 8.88 16.35
CA ASP A 141 42.91 8.32 14.99
C ASP A 141 43.98 7.22 14.83
N LYS A 142 45.13 7.36 15.49
CA LYS A 142 46.22 6.37 15.41
C LYS A 142 45.81 5.02 15.99
N ASP A 143 45.20 5.01 17.18
CA ASP A 143 44.75 3.76 17.79
C ASP A 143 43.55 3.15 17.05
N PHE A 144 42.66 3.99 16.49
CA PHE A 144 41.60 3.54 15.59
C PHE A 144 42.18 2.79 14.38
N ILE A 145 43.14 3.39 13.67
CA ILE A 145 43.80 2.80 12.50
C ILE A 145 44.58 1.55 12.88
N ASN A 146 45.30 1.56 14.02
CA ASN A 146 46.02 0.40 14.51
C ASN A 146 45.08 -0.80 14.77
N GLU A 147 43.87 -0.56 15.29
CA GLU A 147 42.89 -1.62 15.52
C GLU A 147 42.34 -2.21 14.22
N ILE A 148 42.13 -1.36 13.21
CA ILE A 148 41.79 -1.79 11.85
C ILE A 148 42.93 -2.61 11.24
N HIS A 149 44.17 -2.14 11.38
CA HIS A 149 45.36 -2.81 10.87
C HIS A 149 45.53 -4.22 11.45
N LYS A 150 45.31 -4.41 12.75
CA LYS A 150 45.36 -5.74 13.40
C LYS A 150 44.34 -6.72 12.82
N SER A 151 43.20 -6.20 12.37
CA SER A 151 42.05 -6.98 11.91
C SER A 151 42.14 -7.36 10.43
N ILE A 152 42.59 -6.44 9.57
CA ILE A 152 42.67 -6.63 8.11
C ILE A 152 44.06 -7.12 7.67
N ARG A 153 45.14 -6.70 8.35
CA ARG A 153 46.54 -7.12 8.13
C ARG A 153 47.05 -6.96 6.69
N VAL A 154 46.97 -5.74 6.15
CA VAL A 154 47.45 -5.43 4.79
C VAL A 154 48.44 -4.27 4.81
N ASP A 155 49.54 -4.41 4.06
CA ASP A 155 50.65 -3.45 4.07
C ASP A 155 50.26 -2.05 3.59
N SER A 156 49.22 -1.93 2.76
CA SER A 156 48.74 -0.64 2.27
C SER A 156 48.14 0.25 3.37
N LEU A 157 47.79 -0.31 4.54
CA LEU A 157 47.33 0.46 5.70
C LEU A 157 48.49 1.13 6.47
N ASN A 158 49.76 0.76 6.22
CA ASN A 158 50.92 1.32 6.95
C ASN A 158 51.15 2.82 6.72
N HIS A 159 50.53 3.38 5.67
CA HIS A 159 50.68 4.78 5.27
C HIS A 159 49.46 5.64 5.60
N ILE A 160 48.54 5.12 6.42
CA ILE A 160 47.31 5.80 6.79
C ILE A 160 47.49 6.39 8.18
N ASP A 161 47.43 7.72 8.29
CA ASP A 161 47.70 8.43 9.55
C ASP A 161 46.44 9.01 10.19
N ASN A 162 45.39 9.24 9.41
CA ASN A 162 44.14 9.84 9.90
C ASN A 162 42.89 9.31 9.18
N LEU A 163 41.70 9.71 9.67
CA LEU A 163 40.42 9.26 9.11
C LEU A 163 40.22 9.62 7.63
N ASN A 164 40.75 10.76 7.15
CA ASN A 164 40.61 11.13 5.74
C ASN A 164 41.44 10.20 4.84
N ASP A 165 42.68 9.89 5.25
CA ASP A 165 43.53 8.94 4.53
C ASP A 165 42.86 7.55 4.49
N LEU A 166 42.20 7.16 5.58
CA LEU A 166 41.46 5.90 5.64
C LEU A 166 40.26 5.91 4.68
N GLN A 167 39.52 7.01 4.63
CA GLN A 167 38.40 7.18 3.70
C GLN A 167 38.87 7.05 2.25
N GLU A 168 39.98 7.71 1.89
CA GLU A 168 40.58 7.61 0.55
C GLU A 168 41.02 6.17 0.24
N TRP A 169 41.68 5.49 1.18
CA TRP A 169 42.07 4.09 1.02
C TRP A 169 40.87 3.16 0.79
N ILE A 170 39.78 3.33 1.54
CA ILE A 170 38.55 2.54 1.34
C ILE A 170 37.99 2.79 -0.06
N PHE A 171 37.91 4.06 -0.47
CA PHE A 171 37.42 4.46 -1.79
C PHE A 171 38.26 3.84 -2.93
N GLU A 172 39.60 3.88 -2.82
CA GLU A 172 40.50 3.29 -3.82
C GLU A 172 40.29 1.77 -3.97
N ASN A 173 40.09 1.06 -2.86
CA ASN A 173 39.81 -0.39 -2.88
C ASN A 173 38.46 -0.70 -3.54
N ARG A 174 37.42 0.11 -3.30
CA ARG A 174 36.14 -0.03 -4.02
C ARG A 174 36.31 0.21 -5.51
N VAL A 175 37.07 1.23 -5.90
CA VAL A 175 37.39 1.52 -7.30
C VAL A 175 38.19 0.38 -7.94
N LEU A 176 39.07 -0.28 -7.21
CA LEU A 176 39.80 -1.45 -7.68
C LEU A 176 38.84 -2.61 -8.01
N ILE A 177 37.86 -2.88 -7.15
CA ILE A 177 36.81 -3.89 -7.42
C ILE A 177 36.05 -3.54 -8.70
N ASP A 178 35.57 -2.29 -8.84
CA ASP A 178 34.84 -1.85 -10.05
C ASP A 178 35.72 -1.99 -11.31
N LYS A 179 37.02 -1.65 -11.24
CA LYS A 179 37.98 -1.83 -12.35
C LYS A 179 38.17 -3.31 -12.69
N SER A 180 38.30 -4.18 -11.70
CA SER A 180 38.48 -5.62 -11.92
C SER A 180 37.22 -6.27 -12.49
N LEU A 181 36.02 -5.87 -12.04
CA LEU A 181 34.75 -6.30 -12.65
C LEU A 181 34.68 -5.91 -14.12
N ASN A 182 35.00 -4.65 -14.45
CA ASN A 182 34.99 -4.18 -15.85
C ASN A 182 35.98 -4.95 -16.73
N LYS A 183 37.18 -5.26 -16.21
CA LYS A 183 38.16 -6.11 -16.92
C LYS A 183 37.67 -7.56 -17.07
N PHE A 184 37.02 -8.10 -16.03
CA PHE A 184 36.52 -9.47 -16.03
C PHE A 184 35.56 -9.73 -17.17
N VAL A 185 34.68 -8.77 -17.48
CA VAL A 185 33.67 -8.87 -18.54
C VAL A 185 34.30 -9.29 -19.87
N PHE A 186 35.52 -8.83 -20.17
CA PHE A 186 36.24 -9.14 -21.40
C PHE A 186 37.21 -10.31 -21.26
N ILE A 187 37.97 -10.37 -20.15
CA ILE A 187 39.09 -11.32 -20.02
C ILE A 187 38.62 -12.70 -19.52
N LYS A 188 37.54 -12.75 -18.72
CA LYS A 188 37.02 -13.97 -18.07
C LYS A 188 38.05 -14.74 -17.24
N ASN A 189 39.07 -14.06 -16.73
CA ASN A 189 40.09 -14.63 -15.85
C ASN A 189 39.87 -14.15 -14.42
N THR A 190 39.74 -15.07 -13.46
CA THR A 190 39.52 -14.79 -12.04
C THR A 190 40.75 -14.26 -11.31
N ASN A 191 41.96 -14.44 -11.84
CA ASN A 191 43.20 -14.02 -11.18
C ASN A 191 43.29 -12.48 -11.06
N ILE A 192 42.50 -11.73 -11.83
CA ILE A 192 42.43 -10.27 -11.72
C ILE A 192 41.81 -9.78 -10.40
N PHE A 193 41.23 -10.68 -9.59
CA PHE A 193 40.71 -10.40 -8.26
C PHE A 193 41.72 -10.72 -7.15
N GLU A 194 42.88 -11.32 -7.44
CA GLU A 194 43.90 -11.70 -6.43
C GLU A 194 44.50 -10.49 -5.70
N SER A 195 44.53 -9.31 -6.34
CA SER A 195 45.05 -8.08 -5.75
C SER A 195 44.01 -7.26 -4.98
N ILE A 196 42.76 -7.73 -4.92
CA ILE A 196 41.68 -7.03 -4.22
C ILE A 196 41.76 -7.33 -2.72
N ILE A 197 41.72 -6.28 -1.93
CA ILE A 197 41.57 -6.37 -0.48
C ILE A 197 40.08 -6.44 -0.17
N LEU A 198 39.69 -7.48 0.56
CA LEU A 198 38.33 -7.65 1.07
C LEU A 198 38.34 -7.38 2.58
N ILE A 199 37.30 -6.69 3.04
CA ILE A 199 36.92 -6.70 4.45
C ILE A 199 35.81 -7.74 4.54
N ASP A 200 36.06 -8.86 5.21
CA ASP A 200 35.11 -9.97 5.37
C ASP A 200 34.61 -10.13 6.82
N ASN A 201 34.93 -9.15 7.67
CA ASN A 201 34.75 -9.21 9.11
C ASN A 201 34.51 -7.83 9.78
N LEU A 202 34.03 -6.82 9.06
CA LEU A 202 33.85 -5.43 9.54
C LEU A 202 33.17 -5.38 10.91
N PHE A 203 32.06 -6.10 11.04
CA PHE A 203 31.23 -6.08 12.24
C PHE A 203 31.87 -6.75 13.47
N SER A 204 32.99 -7.46 13.28
CA SER A 204 33.76 -8.06 14.36
C SER A 204 34.71 -7.08 15.05
N PHE A 205 35.33 -6.16 14.29
CA PHE A 205 36.35 -5.26 14.83
C PHE A 205 35.87 -3.81 15.01
N ILE A 206 34.82 -3.39 14.30
CA ILE A 206 34.42 -1.97 14.27
C ILE A 206 34.08 -1.41 15.65
N LYS A 207 33.53 -2.24 16.54
CA LYS A 207 33.29 -1.88 17.95
C LYS A 207 34.59 -1.53 18.67
N SER A 208 35.57 -2.43 18.60
CA SER A 208 36.87 -2.23 19.24
C SER A 208 37.54 -0.98 18.71
N ALA A 209 37.49 -0.77 17.39
CA ALA A 209 38.02 0.42 16.75
C ALA A 209 37.34 1.70 17.29
N ILE A 210 36.01 1.81 17.22
CA ILE A 210 35.29 3.01 17.69
C ILE A 210 35.55 3.27 19.18
N ASN A 211 35.61 2.22 20.01
CA ASN A 211 35.86 2.37 21.44
C ASN A 211 37.25 2.93 21.76
N VAL A 212 38.29 2.53 21.01
CA VAL A 212 39.65 3.10 21.19
C VAL A 212 39.78 4.48 20.56
N TRP A 213 38.98 4.78 19.53
CA TRP A 213 38.95 6.10 18.91
C TRP A 213 38.43 7.16 19.87
N SER A 214 37.29 6.92 20.52
CA SER A 214 36.74 7.82 21.53
C SER A 214 35.81 7.08 22.50
N SER A 215 36.08 7.21 23.80
CA SER A 215 35.27 6.60 24.86
C SER A 215 33.83 7.12 24.89
N ASP A 216 33.61 8.37 24.49
CA ASP A 216 32.29 9.01 24.46
C ASP A 216 31.34 8.37 23.44
N LEU A 217 31.87 7.61 22.48
CA LEU A 217 31.06 6.91 21.49
C LEU A 217 30.71 5.46 21.87
N SER A 218 31.34 4.93 22.92
CA SER A 218 31.22 3.51 23.29
C SER A 218 29.82 3.07 23.73
N GLU A 219 28.98 4.03 24.16
CA GLU A 219 27.59 3.78 24.56
C GLU A 219 26.61 3.74 23.39
N PHE A 220 26.97 4.28 22.21
CA PHE A 220 26.06 4.36 21.07
C PHE A 220 26.21 3.14 20.17
N PRO A 221 25.14 2.36 19.94
CA PRO A 221 25.18 1.29 18.95
C PRO A 221 25.31 1.87 17.53
N LEU A 222 25.99 1.10 16.67
CA LEU A 222 26.05 1.30 15.23
C LEU A 222 24.88 0.57 14.56
N VAL A 223 24.00 1.31 13.90
CA VAL A 223 22.78 0.77 13.29
C VAL A 223 22.77 1.06 11.79
N PHE A 224 22.74 0.00 10.99
CA PHE A 224 22.62 0.12 9.53
C PHE A 224 21.15 0.12 9.10
N LEU A 225 20.74 1.21 8.46
CA LEU A 225 19.42 1.44 7.89
C LEU A 225 19.48 1.08 6.39
N ILE A 226 19.07 -0.14 6.07
CA ILE A 226 19.13 -0.71 4.72
C ILE A 226 17.75 -0.61 4.08
N ASP A 227 17.65 -0.02 2.90
CA ASP A 227 16.37 0.17 2.20
C ASP A 227 16.34 -0.52 0.84
N GLU A 228 15.14 -0.75 0.33
CA GLU A 228 14.86 -1.41 -0.96
C GLU A 228 15.45 -2.83 -1.08
N PHE A 229 15.40 -3.62 0.00
CA PHE A 229 15.96 -4.97 0.06
C PHE A 229 15.38 -5.95 -0.99
N GLU A 230 14.18 -5.67 -1.50
CA GLU A 230 13.54 -6.46 -2.57
C GLU A 230 14.31 -6.43 -3.90
N ASN A 231 15.22 -5.46 -4.07
CA ASN A 231 16.05 -5.33 -5.27
C ASN A 231 17.24 -6.30 -5.29
N LEU A 232 17.51 -6.99 -4.19
CA LEU A 232 18.53 -8.04 -4.13
C LEU A 232 17.93 -9.40 -4.53
N ASP A 233 18.70 -10.19 -5.28
CA ASP A 233 18.37 -11.60 -5.54
C ASP A 233 18.57 -12.45 -4.28
N THR A 234 18.16 -13.72 -4.31
CA THR A 234 18.29 -14.62 -3.17
C THR A 234 19.76 -14.85 -2.75
N ALA A 235 20.70 -14.87 -3.69
CA ALA A 235 22.11 -15.09 -3.41
C ALA A 235 22.75 -13.91 -2.67
N TYR A 236 22.30 -12.68 -2.94
CA TYR A 236 22.75 -11.46 -2.28
C TYR A 236 22.01 -11.22 -0.96
N GLN A 237 20.71 -11.55 -0.88
CA GLN A 237 19.97 -11.49 0.38
C GLN A 237 20.57 -12.41 1.46
N SER A 238 21.12 -13.57 1.08
CA SER A 238 21.77 -14.48 2.05
C SER A 238 22.99 -13.87 2.73
N ILE A 239 23.65 -12.88 2.12
CA ILE A 239 24.79 -12.17 2.72
C ILE A 239 24.30 -11.22 3.83
N PHE A 240 23.22 -10.48 3.59
CA PHE A 240 22.60 -9.67 4.65
C PHE A 240 22.02 -10.54 5.78
N ASN A 241 21.54 -11.74 5.48
CA ASN A 241 21.10 -12.68 6.51
C ASN A 241 22.27 -13.11 7.43
N ASN A 242 23.49 -13.24 6.89
CA ASN A 242 24.69 -13.44 7.72
C ASN A 242 24.92 -12.23 8.63
N PHE A 243 24.82 -11.01 8.10
CA PHE A 243 25.01 -9.80 8.88
C PHE A 243 23.98 -9.67 10.01
N VAL A 244 22.71 -9.98 9.74
CA VAL A 244 21.64 -10.07 10.73
C VAL A 244 21.97 -11.10 11.81
N ARG A 245 22.51 -12.26 11.43
CA ARG A 245 22.94 -13.32 12.38
C ARG A 245 24.09 -12.86 13.28
N MET A 246 24.99 -12.03 12.76
CA MET A 246 26.15 -11.49 13.50
C MET A 246 25.81 -10.26 14.36
N ALA A 247 24.58 -9.75 14.26
CA ALA A 247 24.14 -8.59 15.04
C ALA A 247 24.28 -8.85 16.54
N ASN A 248 24.60 -7.78 17.27
CA ASN A 248 24.84 -7.82 18.71
C ASN A 248 24.42 -6.49 19.35
N SER A 249 24.75 -6.28 20.64
CA SER A 249 24.36 -5.07 21.35
C SER A 249 24.98 -3.78 20.80
N PHE A 250 26.05 -3.88 20.01
CA PHE A 250 26.71 -2.73 19.38
C PHE A 250 26.35 -2.58 17.90
N VAL A 251 26.33 -3.68 17.12
CA VAL A 251 25.97 -3.61 15.68
C VAL A 251 24.59 -4.20 15.43
N SER A 252 23.69 -3.44 14.81
CA SER A 252 22.34 -3.91 14.44
C SER A 252 21.86 -3.39 13.08
N PHE A 253 20.74 -3.93 12.59
CA PHE A 253 20.21 -3.65 11.25
C PHE A 253 18.72 -3.32 11.27
N ARG A 254 18.30 -2.33 10.46
CA ARG A 254 16.91 -2.04 10.12
C ARG A 254 16.77 -2.17 8.61
N ILE A 255 16.15 -3.25 8.16
CA ILE A 255 16.08 -3.62 6.74
C ILE A 255 14.66 -3.37 6.24
N ALA A 256 14.46 -2.34 5.45
CA ALA A 256 13.19 -2.01 4.83
C ALA A 256 12.99 -2.73 3.49
N THR A 257 11.78 -3.24 3.27
CA THR A 257 11.43 -4.03 2.10
C THR A 257 9.93 -4.01 1.80
N ARG A 258 9.54 -4.52 0.63
CA ARG A 258 8.13 -4.75 0.27
C ARG A 258 7.53 -5.93 1.05
N PRO A 259 6.20 -6.07 1.15
CA PRO A 259 5.57 -7.14 1.94
C PRO A 259 6.13 -8.55 1.69
N ASN A 260 6.43 -8.88 0.42
CA ASN A 260 7.02 -10.16 0.01
C ASN A 260 8.47 -10.01 -0.51
N GLY A 261 9.17 -8.95 -0.10
CA GLY A 261 10.51 -8.61 -0.61
C GLY A 261 11.65 -9.45 -0.02
N VAL A 262 11.41 -10.20 1.07
CA VAL A 262 12.36 -11.19 1.60
C VAL A 262 12.14 -12.51 0.89
N ARG A 263 13.04 -12.86 -0.02
CA ARG A 263 12.96 -14.06 -0.88
C ARG A 263 13.65 -15.27 -0.27
N THR A 264 14.53 -15.06 0.71
CA THR A 264 15.18 -16.13 1.45
C THR A 264 15.54 -15.69 2.88
N GLN A 265 15.50 -16.63 3.81
CA GLN A 265 15.98 -16.48 5.19
C GLN A 265 17.27 -17.29 5.43
N SER A 266 17.78 -17.96 4.40
CA SER A 266 18.97 -18.80 4.49
C SER A 266 20.23 -17.97 4.67
N ILE A 267 21.16 -18.56 5.42
CA ILE A 267 22.49 -18.03 5.71
C ILE A 267 23.46 -18.66 4.70
N THR A 268 24.52 -17.93 4.34
CA THR A 268 25.51 -18.44 3.40
C THR A 268 26.38 -19.52 4.06
N GLY A 269 26.54 -20.68 3.42
CA GLY A 269 27.46 -21.73 3.84
C GLY A 269 26.95 -22.68 4.94
N VAL A 270 25.73 -22.48 5.44
CA VAL A 270 25.10 -23.32 6.47
C VAL A 270 23.67 -23.66 6.05
N ASN A 271 23.21 -24.89 6.33
CA ASN A 271 21.82 -25.29 6.08
C ASN A 271 20.88 -24.84 7.22
N GLU A 272 20.95 -23.55 7.57
CA GLU A 272 20.16 -22.91 8.62
C GLU A 272 19.50 -21.63 8.10
N ASN A 273 18.38 -21.27 8.72
CA ASN A 273 17.61 -20.08 8.40
C ASN A 273 17.50 -19.15 9.62
N ASN A 274 17.47 -17.84 9.39
CA ASN A 274 17.08 -16.88 10.41
C ASN A 274 15.57 -16.98 10.68
N LEU A 275 15.18 -17.03 11.95
CA LEU A 275 13.81 -17.15 12.40
C LEU A 275 13.30 -15.82 12.96
N SER A 276 12.08 -15.47 12.54
CA SER A 276 11.35 -14.32 13.07
C SER A 276 11.06 -14.53 14.56
N GLY A 277 11.34 -13.53 15.39
CA GLY A 277 11.19 -13.58 16.85
C GLY A 277 12.43 -14.07 17.59
N HIS A 278 13.42 -14.63 16.87
CA HIS A 278 14.70 -15.08 17.44
C HIS A 278 15.84 -14.17 16.96
N GLU A 279 16.21 -14.27 15.67
CA GLU A 279 17.31 -13.48 15.10
C GLU A 279 16.87 -12.09 14.64
N PHE A 280 15.59 -11.91 14.29
CA PHE A 280 15.07 -10.62 13.87
C PHE A 280 13.59 -10.45 14.23
N LEU A 281 13.15 -9.20 14.30
CA LEU A 281 11.74 -8.83 14.47
C LEU A 281 11.14 -8.34 13.15
N LYS A 282 9.83 -8.54 12.98
CA LYS A 282 9.07 -8.01 11.85
C LYS A 282 8.25 -6.81 12.30
N VAL A 283 8.30 -5.74 11.52
CA VAL A 283 7.46 -4.56 11.68
C VAL A 283 6.73 -4.33 10.36
N ASN A 284 5.40 -4.35 10.37
CA ASN A 284 4.61 -4.07 9.17
C ASN A 284 4.07 -2.63 9.21
N LEU A 285 4.71 -1.75 8.43
CA LEU A 285 4.34 -0.34 8.37
C LEU A 285 2.94 -0.14 7.79
N ASP A 286 2.54 -0.94 6.81
CA ASP A 286 1.20 -0.82 6.21
C ASP A 286 0.11 -1.15 7.25
N GLU A 287 0.34 -2.15 8.10
CA GLU A 287 -0.58 -2.47 9.20
C GLU A 287 -0.66 -1.33 10.22
N ILE A 288 0.46 -0.70 10.57
CA ILE A 288 0.49 0.47 11.46
C ILE A 288 -0.31 1.63 10.84
N LEU A 289 -0.07 1.93 9.56
CA LEU A 289 -0.76 3.00 8.83
C LEU A 289 -2.27 2.74 8.68
N MET A 290 -2.68 1.47 8.53
CA MET A 290 -4.09 1.09 8.34
C MET A 290 -4.86 0.90 9.65
N SER A 291 -4.19 0.51 10.74
CA SER A 291 -4.83 0.26 12.04
C SER A 291 -5.10 1.53 12.83
N GLN A 292 -4.49 2.65 12.45
CA GLN A 292 -4.58 3.92 13.14
C GLN A 292 -5.46 4.92 12.38
N ASP A 293 -6.08 5.85 13.11
CA ASP A 293 -6.71 7.01 12.49
C ASP A 293 -5.65 8.02 12.05
N THR A 294 -5.08 7.80 10.86
CA THR A 294 -4.03 8.65 10.30
C THR A 294 -4.57 9.97 9.72
N LYS A 295 -5.83 10.35 9.97
CA LYS A 295 -6.42 11.59 9.44
C LYS A 295 -5.63 12.84 9.79
N HIS A 296 -5.20 12.97 11.04
CA HIS A 296 -4.41 14.11 11.48
C HIS A 296 -3.05 14.16 10.80
N PHE A 297 -2.37 13.00 10.68
CA PHE A 297 -1.14 12.87 9.92
C PHE A 297 -1.35 13.28 8.45
N ILE A 298 -2.38 12.78 7.77
CA ILE A 298 -2.69 13.16 6.38
C ILE A 298 -3.00 14.66 6.27
N ASN A 299 -3.79 15.22 7.19
CA ASN A 299 -4.04 16.67 7.21
C ASN A 299 -2.73 17.46 7.32
N ASN A 300 -1.89 17.13 8.29
CA ASN A 300 -0.60 17.79 8.51
C ASN A 300 0.35 17.59 7.33
N PHE A 301 0.31 16.42 6.68
CA PHE A 301 1.06 16.13 5.47
C PHE A 301 0.65 17.04 4.31
N ILE A 302 -0.65 17.21 4.06
CA ILE A 302 -1.16 18.11 3.02
C ILE A 302 -0.81 19.56 3.32
N VAL A 303 -1.03 20.00 4.55
CA VAL A 303 -0.74 21.36 5.02
C VAL A 303 0.76 21.65 4.92
N ASN A 304 1.62 20.72 5.35
CA ASN A 304 3.07 20.88 5.21
C ASN A 304 3.45 20.98 3.72
N ARG A 305 2.93 20.10 2.85
CA ARG A 305 3.22 20.16 1.42
C ARG A 305 2.84 21.47 0.76
N LEU A 306 1.68 22.03 1.08
CA LEU A 306 1.20 23.28 0.51
C LEU A 306 1.91 24.51 1.09
N TYR A 307 2.18 24.51 2.40
CA TYR A 307 2.54 25.72 3.14
C TYR A 307 3.94 25.71 3.75
N ASN A 308 4.79 24.77 3.37
CA ASN A 308 6.21 24.77 3.76
C ASN A 308 7.05 25.83 3.02
N ASN A 309 6.42 26.94 2.65
CA ASN A 309 7.08 28.11 2.11
C ASN A 309 6.95 29.24 3.15
N PRO A 310 8.06 29.81 3.65
CA PRO A 310 8.03 30.82 4.71
C PRO A 310 7.25 32.09 4.30
N ASN A 311 6.98 32.30 3.01
CA ASN A 311 6.20 33.43 2.51
C ASN A 311 4.68 33.25 2.65
N ILE A 312 4.18 32.08 3.08
CA ILE A 312 2.74 31.82 3.21
C ILE A 312 2.32 31.96 4.68
N GLN A 313 1.57 33.02 4.98
CA GLN A 313 1.17 33.37 6.35
C GLN A 313 -0.11 32.67 6.85
N VAL A 314 -0.98 32.22 5.93
CA VAL A 314 -2.27 31.58 6.28
C VAL A 314 -2.22 30.10 5.92
N LYS A 315 -2.41 29.24 6.93
CA LYS A 315 -2.53 27.79 6.76
C LYS A 315 -4.00 27.39 6.89
N ILE A 316 -4.56 26.86 5.81
CA ILE A 316 -5.92 26.32 5.79
C ILE A 316 -5.85 24.83 6.09
N ASN A 317 -6.77 24.30 6.90
CA ASN A 317 -6.82 22.87 7.15
C ASN A 317 -7.23 22.11 5.88
N ALA A 318 -6.69 20.92 5.68
CA ALA A 318 -6.95 20.14 4.46
C ALA A 318 -8.44 19.79 4.30
N ASN A 319 -9.19 19.65 5.39
CA ASN A 319 -10.62 19.38 5.35
C ASN A 319 -11.46 20.54 4.77
N GLN A 320 -10.95 21.77 4.78
CA GLN A 320 -11.62 22.94 4.21
C GLN A 320 -11.29 23.12 2.72
N LEU A 321 -10.23 22.47 2.22
CA LEU A 321 -9.80 22.61 0.83
C LEU A 321 -10.69 21.85 -0.17
N PHE A 322 -11.46 20.86 0.29
CA PHE A 322 -12.16 19.93 -0.59
C PHE A 322 -13.66 19.92 -0.31
N ASP A 323 -14.46 20.33 -1.29
CA ASP A 323 -15.91 20.20 -1.22
C ASP A 323 -16.32 18.73 -1.04
N SER A 324 -17.41 18.52 -0.28
CA SER A 324 -17.99 17.21 -0.06
C SER A 324 -19.47 17.20 -0.41
N LEU A 325 -19.98 16.06 -0.87
CA LEU A 325 -21.39 15.92 -1.17
C LEU A 325 -22.21 15.85 0.12
N ASP A 326 -23.27 16.66 0.18
CA ASP A 326 -24.26 16.53 1.24
C ASP A 326 -25.06 15.24 1.06
N THR A 327 -24.70 14.24 1.86
CA THR A 327 -25.41 12.95 1.89
C THR A 327 -26.50 12.89 2.97
N ASN A 328 -26.82 13.99 3.64
CA ASN A 328 -27.89 14.03 4.63
C ASN A 328 -29.27 13.94 3.96
N ASN A 329 -30.33 13.93 4.78
CA ASN A 329 -31.73 14.01 4.31
C ASN A 329 -32.05 13.08 3.12
N LEU A 330 -31.75 11.79 3.26
CA LEU A 330 -32.04 10.79 2.21
C LEU A 330 -31.43 11.11 0.83
N LEU A 331 -30.26 11.78 0.81
CA LEU A 331 -29.48 12.10 -0.40
C LEU A 331 -30.11 13.13 -1.35
N GLU A 332 -31.17 13.82 -0.94
CA GLU A 332 -31.81 14.84 -1.80
C GLU A 332 -30.84 15.95 -2.21
N GLY A 333 -30.03 16.45 -1.26
CA GLY A 333 -29.01 17.45 -1.51
C GLY A 333 -28.02 17.02 -2.59
N ALA A 334 -27.46 15.80 -2.46
CA ALA A 334 -26.56 15.23 -3.45
C ALA A 334 -27.21 15.02 -4.83
N ILE A 335 -28.44 14.47 -4.88
CA ILE A 335 -29.17 14.22 -6.13
C ILE A 335 -29.44 15.54 -6.87
N ASN A 336 -29.87 16.57 -6.14
CA ASN A 336 -30.16 17.89 -6.69
C ASN A 336 -28.89 18.61 -7.16
N TYR A 337 -27.83 18.59 -6.36
CA TYR A 337 -26.54 19.19 -6.71
C TYR A 337 -25.99 18.59 -8.02
N LEU A 338 -26.04 17.26 -8.16
CA LEU A 338 -25.57 16.54 -9.34
C LEU A 338 -26.55 16.59 -10.53
N LYS A 339 -27.76 17.13 -10.33
CA LYS A 339 -28.83 17.24 -11.35
C LYS A 339 -29.16 15.88 -11.97
N LEU A 340 -29.30 14.83 -11.16
CA LEU A 340 -29.51 13.47 -11.67
C LEU A 340 -30.93 13.31 -12.27
N PRO A 341 -31.07 12.65 -13.43
CA PRO A 341 -32.35 12.49 -14.13
C PRO A 341 -33.22 11.41 -13.46
N VAL A 342 -33.94 11.79 -12.41
CA VAL A 342 -34.75 10.88 -11.57
C VAL A 342 -35.67 9.97 -12.40
N ASN A 343 -36.42 10.52 -13.36
CA ASN A 343 -37.35 9.73 -14.18
C ASN A 343 -36.67 8.60 -14.97
N LYS A 344 -35.48 8.87 -15.51
CA LYS A 344 -34.69 7.86 -16.23
C LYS A 344 -34.20 6.76 -15.29
N ILE A 345 -33.72 7.14 -14.11
CA ILE A 345 -33.24 6.21 -13.07
C ILE A 345 -34.38 5.27 -12.65
N LEU A 346 -35.56 5.82 -12.39
CA LEU A 346 -36.73 5.04 -11.97
C LEU A 346 -37.19 4.07 -13.06
N LYS A 347 -37.21 4.50 -14.33
CA LYS A 347 -37.53 3.63 -15.47
C LYS A 347 -36.58 2.42 -15.55
N LEU A 348 -35.27 2.65 -15.50
CA LEU A 348 -34.28 1.57 -15.53
C LEU A 348 -34.39 0.65 -14.31
N THR A 349 -34.62 1.23 -13.13
CA THR A 349 -34.80 0.46 -11.89
C THR A 349 -35.99 -0.49 -12.01
N LYS A 350 -37.12 0.00 -12.54
CA LYS A 350 -38.32 -0.79 -12.81
C LYS A 350 -38.06 -1.92 -13.80
N GLU A 351 -37.46 -1.61 -14.95
CA GLU A 351 -37.14 -2.60 -15.98
C GLU A 351 -36.24 -3.72 -15.44
N ASN A 352 -35.19 -3.37 -14.68
CA ASN A 352 -34.26 -4.33 -14.08
C ASN A 352 -34.94 -5.20 -13.01
N PHE A 353 -35.78 -4.60 -12.15
CA PHE A 353 -36.53 -5.33 -11.16
C PHE A 353 -37.49 -6.33 -11.80
N ILE A 354 -38.27 -5.90 -12.81
CA ILE A 354 -39.19 -6.80 -13.52
C ILE A 354 -38.41 -7.94 -14.18
N ARG A 355 -37.27 -7.64 -14.80
CA ARG A 355 -36.38 -8.65 -15.41
C ARG A 355 -35.87 -9.70 -14.45
N SER A 356 -35.75 -9.38 -13.16
CA SER A 356 -35.25 -10.29 -12.14
C SER A 356 -36.23 -11.41 -11.76
N PHE A 357 -37.52 -11.27 -12.07
CA PHE A 357 -38.51 -12.30 -11.80
C PHE A 357 -38.37 -13.48 -12.78
N PRO A 358 -38.39 -14.73 -12.28
CA PRO A 358 -38.54 -15.92 -13.12
C PRO A 358 -39.80 -15.84 -14.00
N SER A 359 -39.79 -16.53 -15.13
CA SER A 359 -40.90 -16.57 -16.09
C SER A 359 -42.24 -16.89 -15.41
N ASP A 360 -42.24 -17.89 -14.53
CA ASP A 360 -43.45 -18.45 -13.92
C ASP A 360 -44.10 -17.49 -12.90
N PHE A 361 -43.35 -16.46 -12.46
CA PHE A 361 -43.80 -15.49 -11.46
C PHE A 361 -43.82 -14.06 -12.00
N ARG A 362 -43.66 -13.88 -13.32
CA ARG A 362 -43.57 -12.57 -13.97
C ARG A 362 -44.81 -11.70 -13.72
N GLN A 363 -45.97 -12.32 -13.56
CA GLN A 363 -47.24 -11.62 -13.26
C GLN A 363 -47.21 -10.84 -11.93
N TYR A 364 -46.38 -11.25 -10.97
CA TYR A 364 -46.26 -10.56 -9.68
C TYR A 364 -45.25 -9.41 -9.71
N ALA A 365 -44.42 -9.30 -10.74
CA ALA A 365 -43.32 -8.35 -10.78
C ALA A 365 -43.78 -6.89 -10.75
N GLU A 366 -44.75 -6.55 -11.60
CA GLU A 366 -45.30 -5.20 -11.71
C GLU A 366 -46.07 -4.79 -10.44
N PRO A 367 -47.03 -5.59 -9.91
CA PRO A 367 -47.70 -5.28 -8.65
C PRO A 367 -46.74 -5.12 -7.47
N THR A 368 -45.71 -5.99 -7.38
CA THR A 368 -44.71 -5.90 -6.31
C THR A 368 -43.91 -4.60 -6.41
N PHE A 369 -43.49 -4.21 -7.62
CA PHE A 369 -42.76 -2.96 -7.83
C PHE A 369 -43.59 -1.75 -7.41
N SER A 370 -44.86 -1.72 -7.81
CA SER A 370 -45.81 -0.66 -7.43
C SER A 370 -45.96 -0.55 -5.92
N ILE A 371 -46.15 -1.65 -5.18
CA ILE A 371 -46.23 -1.62 -3.72
C ILE A 371 -44.94 -1.06 -3.10
N LEU A 372 -43.77 -1.45 -3.60
CA LEU A 372 -42.49 -1.02 -3.04
C LEU A 372 -42.16 0.46 -3.32
N CYS A 373 -42.74 1.06 -4.37
CA CYS A 373 -42.25 2.33 -4.93
C CYS A 373 -43.30 3.43 -5.07
N ASP A 374 -44.58 3.11 -5.26
CA ASP A 374 -45.61 4.13 -5.48
C ASP A 374 -45.83 4.94 -4.19
N ASP A 375 -46.14 6.23 -4.34
CA ASP A 375 -46.27 7.23 -3.26
C ASP A 375 -45.00 7.51 -2.41
N ILE A 376 -43.82 7.06 -2.87
CA ILE A 376 -42.52 7.37 -2.26
C ILE A 376 -41.72 8.29 -3.21
N ASP A 377 -41.35 9.49 -2.78
CA ASP A 377 -40.66 10.44 -3.66
C ASP A 377 -39.15 10.15 -3.73
N GLU A 378 -38.57 9.71 -2.60
CA GLU A 378 -37.13 9.57 -2.43
C GLU A 378 -36.61 8.32 -3.17
N VAL A 379 -35.84 8.56 -4.24
CA VAL A 379 -35.25 7.50 -5.08
C VAL A 379 -34.44 6.49 -4.27
N ILE A 380 -33.73 6.96 -3.23
CA ILE A 380 -32.92 6.09 -2.38
C ILE A 380 -33.77 5.09 -1.59
N LEU A 381 -34.96 5.47 -1.14
CA LEU A 381 -35.86 4.59 -0.41
C LEU A 381 -36.46 3.55 -1.34
N LYS A 382 -36.87 3.93 -2.56
CA LYS A 382 -37.31 3.00 -3.60
C LYS A 382 -36.26 1.91 -3.89
N LYS A 383 -35.00 2.33 -4.08
CA LYS A 383 -33.86 1.41 -4.26
C LYS A 383 -33.65 0.49 -3.05
N LEU A 384 -33.75 1.02 -1.84
CA LEU A 384 -33.59 0.24 -0.61
C LEU A 384 -34.72 -0.78 -0.43
N ASN A 385 -35.96 -0.41 -0.74
CA ASN A 385 -37.12 -1.29 -0.67
C ASN A 385 -36.94 -2.52 -1.56
N ILE A 386 -36.47 -2.31 -2.79
CA ILE A 386 -36.13 -3.38 -3.73
C ILE A 386 -35.03 -4.30 -3.17
N LEU A 387 -33.94 -3.72 -2.66
CA LEU A 387 -32.84 -4.52 -2.09
C LEU A 387 -33.32 -5.36 -0.90
N ARG A 388 -34.10 -4.76 0.02
CA ARG A 388 -34.66 -5.47 1.17
C ARG A 388 -35.61 -6.57 0.74
N PHE A 389 -36.45 -6.32 -0.27
CA PHE A 389 -37.32 -7.34 -0.83
C PHE A 389 -36.53 -8.56 -1.34
N CYS A 390 -35.45 -8.32 -2.09
CA CYS A 390 -34.57 -9.38 -2.56
C CYS A 390 -33.91 -10.18 -1.41
N LYS A 391 -33.58 -9.53 -0.29
CA LYS A 391 -32.93 -10.16 0.88
C LYS A 391 -33.90 -10.90 1.79
N GLU A 392 -35.12 -10.39 1.99
CA GLU A 392 -36.06 -10.91 2.99
C GLU A 392 -36.91 -12.05 2.46
N ARG A 393 -37.17 -12.08 1.15
CA ARG A 393 -38.04 -13.09 0.58
C ARG A 393 -37.57 -14.53 0.82
N LYS A 394 -36.25 -14.79 0.88
CA LYS A 394 -35.64 -16.11 1.22
C LYS A 394 -36.47 -17.32 0.77
N ASN A 395 -36.76 -17.40 -0.53
CA ASN A 395 -37.55 -18.46 -1.21
C ASN A 395 -39.09 -18.41 -1.04
N SER A 396 -39.68 -17.48 -0.29
CA SER A 396 -41.13 -17.29 -0.18
C SER A 396 -41.79 -16.83 -1.49
N ASN A 397 -43.03 -17.29 -1.73
CA ASN A 397 -43.86 -16.84 -2.85
C ASN A 397 -44.85 -15.72 -2.45
N ASN A 398 -44.80 -15.24 -1.20
CA ASN A 398 -45.67 -14.17 -0.70
C ASN A 398 -45.14 -12.78 -1.12
N PHE A 399 -44.94 -12.55 -2.42
CA PHE A 399 -44.29 -11.33 -2.93
C PHE A 399 -44.99 -10.04 -2.46
N LEU A 400 -46.32 -10.02 -2.52
CA LEU A 400 -47.12 -8.83 -2.21
C LEU A 400 -47.11 -8.51 -0.71
N GLU A 401 -47.23 -9.52 0.16
CA GLU A 401 -47.21 -9.35 1.62
C GLU A 401 -45.86 -8.79 2.10
N ILE A 402 -44.76 -9.38 1.62
CA ILE A 402 -43.40 -8.92 1.94
C ILE A 402 -43.19 -7.49 1.44
N ALA A 403 -43.68 -7.17 0.23
CA ALA A 403 -43.61 -5.82 -0.30
C ALA A 403 -44.38 -4.81 0.55
N SER A 404 -45.58 -5.16 1.03
CA SER A 404 -46.40 -4.30 1.89
C SER A 404 -45.72 -4.03 3.24
N LEU A 405 -45.15 -5.05 3.89
CA LEU A 405 -44.41 -4.88 5.14
C LEU A 405 -43.20 -3.95 4.97
N ILE A 406 -42.44 -4.11 3.89
CA ILE A 406 -41.30 -3.25 3.58
C ILE A 406 -41.76 -1.81 3.31
N ARG A 407 -42.90 -1.62 2.64
CA ARG A 407 -43.48 -0.30 2.38
C ARG A 407 -43.83 0.41 3.69
N GLU A 408 -44.49 -0.27 4.62
CA GLU A 408 -44.85 0.29 5.93
C GLU A 408 -43.60 0.75 6.70
N GLU A 409 -42.57 -0.08 6.76
CA GLU A 409 -41.30 0.27 7.40
C GLU A 409 -40.59 1.44 6.69
N SER A 410 -40.71 1.52 5.36
CA SER A 410 -40.15 2.61 4.56
C SER A 410 -40.83 3.95 4.86
N LEU A 411 -42.16 3.98 4.94
CA LEU A 411 -42.93 5.18 5.27
C LEU A 411 -42.65 5.64 6.70
N ALA A 412 -42.56 4.71 7.66
CA ALA A 412 -42.16 5.02 9.03
C ALA A 412 -40.72 5.59 9.09
N TYR A 413 -39.80 5.07 8.27
CA TYR A 413 -38.43 5.59 8.20
C TYR A 413 -38.34 6.95 7.48
N ARG A 414 -39.25 7.24 6.54
CA ARG A 414 -39.29 8.52 5.82
C ARG A 414 -39.48 9.68 6.81
N ASP A 415 -40.47 9.56 7.70
CA ASP A 415 -40.76 10.55 8.74
C ASP A 415 -39.67 10.59 9.82
N LYS A 416 -38.96 11.72 9.93
CA LYS A 416 -37.90 11.92 10.91
C LYS A 416 -38.34 11.70 12.36
N ASN A 417 -39.60 11.98 12.70
CA ASN A 417 -40.13 11.82 14.06
C ASN A 417 -40.46 10.36 14.39
N LEU A 418 -40.72 9.54 13.38
CA LEU A 418 -41.06 8.12 13.52
C LEU A 418 -39.87 7.19 13.28
N ARG A 419 -38.69 7.72 12.88
CA ARG A 419 -37.47 6.95 12.68
C ARG A 419 -37.04 6.25 13.97
N GLN A 420 -37.21 4.93 13.98
CA GLN A 420 -36.72 4.08 15.06
C GLN A 420 -35.52 3.24 14.60
N PRO A 421 -34.57 2.93 15.50
CA PRO A 421 -33.54 1.94 15.23
C PRO A 421 -34.22 0.58 14.99
N GLY A 422 -33.87 -0.07 13.88
CA GLY A 422 -34.51 -1.31 13.45
C GLY A 422 -33.95 -1.80 12.12
N LYS A 423 -34.51 -2.90 11.59
CA LYS A 423 -34.02 -3.57 10.38
C LYS A 423 -33.89 -2.63 9.17
N TYR A 424 -34.90 -1.80 8.94
CA TYR A 424 -34.89 -0.81 7.85
C TYR A 424 -33.76 0.20 8.00
N SER A 425 -33.65 0.84 9.18
CA SER A 425 -32.58 1.81 9.47
C SER A 425 -31.19 1.19 9.36
N THR A 426 -31.00 -0.04 9.82
CA THR A 426 -29.74 -0.78 9.70
C THR A 426 -29.40 -1.02 8.22
N SER A 427 -30.37 -1.47 7.41
CA SER A 427 -30.15 -1.67 5.97
C SER A 427 -29.83 -0.37 5.24
N PHE A 428 -30.51 0.73 5.56
CA PHE A 428 -30.16 2.05 5.01
C PHE A 428 -28.72 2.41 5.34
N ASN A 429 -28.31 2.35 6.62
CA ASN A 429 -26.95 2.68 7.04
C ASN A 429 -25.87 1.77 6.42
N HIS A 430 -26.21 0.53 6.07
CA HIS A 430 -25.28 -0.41 5.46
C HIS A 430 -25.13 -0.18 3.96
N TYR A 431 -26.23 0.05 3.24
CA TYR A 431 -26.25 0.03 1.78
C TYR A 431 -26.41 1.39 1.11
N LYS A 432 -26.62 2.49 1.86
CA LYS A 432 -26.82 3.85 1.34
C LYS A 432 -25.77 4.25 0.28
N SER A 433 -24.49 4.01 0.54
CA SER A 433 -23.40 4.36 -0.40
C SER A 433 -23.41 3.51 -1.68
N ASP A 434 -23.82 2.25 -1.60
CA ASP A 434 -23.89 1.35 -2.76
C ASP A 434 -25.10 1.66 -3.61
N LEU A 435 -26.24 1.91 -2.98
CA LEU A 435 -27.47 2.32 -3.67
C LEU A 435 -27.30 3.70 -4.32
N PHE A 436 -26.60 4.63 -3.68
CA PHE A 436 -26.26 5.91 -4.31
C PHE A 436 -25.37 5.73 -5.55
N ALA A 437 -24.39 4.82 -5.49
CA ALA A 437 -23.56 4.50 -6.64
C ALA A 437 -24.39 3.89 -7.79
N GLN A 438 -25.35 3.01 -7.49
CA GLN A 438 -26.29 2.50 -8.50
C GLN A 438 -27.12 3.62 -9.13
N ILE A 439 -27.62 4.58 -8.33
CA ILE A 439 -28.38 5.74 -8.83
C ILE A 439 -27.53 6.57 -9.80
N CYS A 440 -26.27 6.85 -9.48
CA CYS A 440 -25.38 7.62 -10.34
C CYS A 440 -25.02 6.86 -11.64
N LEU A 441 -24.85 5.53 -11.56
CA LEU A 441 -24.61 4.68 -12.72
C LEU A 441 -25.81 4.64 -13.66
N ASP A 442 -27.03 4.46 -13.12
CA ASP A 442 -28.28 4.47 -13.88
C ASP A 442 -28.53 5.84 -14.56
N ALA A 443 -28.15 6.92 -13.88
CA ALA A 443 -28.17 8.26 -14.45
C ALA A 443 -27.25 8.40 -15.66
N ARG A 444 -26.17 7.62 -15.74
CA ARG A 444 -24.98 7.86 -16.58
C ARG A 444 -24.37 9.23 -16.29
N TYR A 445 -24.17 9.52 -15.00
CA TYR A 445 -23.52 10.75 -14.58
C TYR A 445 -22.12 10.86 -15.21
N LYS A 446 -21.66 12.07 -15.54
CA LYS A 446 -20.44 12.33 -16.34
C LYS A 446 -19.23 11.50 -15.92
N SER A 447 -18.94 11.44 -14.62
CA SER A 447 -17.81 10.70 -14.03
C SER A 447 -18.22 9.35 -13.41
N ASN A 448 -19.39 8.81 -13.77
CA ASN A 448 -20.09 7.67 -13.19
C ASN A 448 -20.48 7.84 -11.71
N ILE A 449 -19.51 8.04 -10.81
CA ILE A 449 -19.75 8.41 -9.42
C ILE A 449 -18.81 9.53 -8.96
N PRO A 450 -19.26 10.37 -8.03
CA PRO A 450 -18.44 11.42 -7.46
C PRO A 450 -17.51 10.86 -6.38
N TYR A 451 -16.21 11.12 -6.53
CA TYR A 451 -15.20 10.89 -5.50
C TYR A 451 -14.70 12.26 -5.06
N ALA A 452 -15.13 12.69 -3.88
CA ALA A 452 -14.83 14.03 -3.39
C ALA A 452 -14.82 14.10 -1.86
N GLY A 453 -14.20 15.16 -1.34
CA GLY A 453 -14.02 15.46 0.06
C GLY A 453 -12.75 14.83 0.64
N PHE A 454 -12.25 15.46 1.70
CA PHE A 454 -11.06 15.01 2.43
C PHE A 454 -11.18 13.55 2.90
N GLU A 455 -12.35 13.15 3.40
CA GLU A 455 -12.59 11.77 3.87
C GLU A 455 -12.39 10.73 2.76
N THR A 456 -12.72 11.07 1.51
CA THR A 456 -12.49 10.21 0.34
C THR A 456 -11.00 10.09 0.06
N ILE A 457 -10.26 11.20 0.02
CA ILE A 457 -8.79 11.22 -0.20
C ILE A 457 -8.08 10.42 0.88
N PHE A 458 -8.44 10.65 2.15
CA PHE A 458 -7.93 9.92 3.31
C PHE A 458 -8.12 8.40 3.14
N LYS A 459 -9.36 7.94 2.94
CA LYS A 459 -9.67 6.51 2.79
C LYS A 459 -8.99 5.89 1.56
N MET A 460 -8.97 6.62 0.44
CA MET A 460 -8.29 6.17 -0.77
C MET A 460 -6.79 5.97 -0.58
N SER A 461 -6.16 6.84 0.21
CA SER A 461 -4.72 6.74 0.46
C SER A 461 -4.34 5.49 1.25
N SER A 462 -5.26 4.95 2.07
CA SER A 462 -4.97 3.89 3.06
C SER A 462 -3.76 4.23 3.95
N GLY A 463 -3.62 5.51 4.32
CA GLY A 463 -2.50 6.02 5.12
C GLY A 463 -1.17 6.17 4.38
N ASN A 464 -1.09 5.76 3.10
CA ASN A 464 0.13 5.84 2.30
C ASN A 464 0.36 7.28 1.77
N PRO A 465 1.47 7.96 2.16
CA PRO A 465 1.73 9.34 1.75
C PRO A 465 1.84 9.55 0.24
N ARG A 466 2.41 8.58 -0.50
CA ARG A 466 2.55 8.67 -1.96
C ARG A 466 1.19 8.69 -2.66
N ASN A 467 0.22 7.91 -2.16
CA ASN A 467 -1.13 7.90 -2.70
C ASN A 467 -1.81 9.27 -2.54
N VAL A 468 -1.59 9.95 -1.42
CA VAL A 468 -2.06 11.33 -1.21
C VAL A 468 -1.40 12.27 -2.22
N LEU A 469 -0.08 12.21 -2.37
CA LEU A 469 0.63 13.05 -3.35
C LEU A 469 0.14 12.79 -4.78
N ASN A 470 -0.10 11.53 -5.16
CA ASN A 470 -0.62 11.18 -6.49
C ASN A 470 -1.95 11.89 -6.78
N ILE A 471 -2.88 11.86 -5.82
CA ILE A 471 -4.19 12.54 -5.96
C ILE A 471 -3.99 14.05 -6.05
N LEU A 472 -3.23 14.66 -5.14
CA LEU A 472 -3.03 16.11 -5.08
C LEU A 472 -2.27 16.65 -6.29
N ASN A 473 -1.31 15.88 -6.81
CA ASN A 473 -0.61 16.20 -8.03
C ASN A 473 -1.57 16.29 -9.22
N LYS A 474 -2.51 15.34 -9.36
CA LYS A 474 -3.53 15.38 -10.42
C LYS A 474 -4.54 16.51 -10.24
N ILE A 475 -4.90 16.84 -9.00
CA ILE A 475 -5.71 18.04 -8.73
C ILE A 475 -4.95 19.30 -9.16
N TYR A 476 -3.66 19.41 -8.82
CA TYR A 476 -2.81 20.55 -9.18
C TYR A 476 -2.70 20.70 -10.71
N GLU A 477 -2.45 19.60 -11.43
CA GLU A 477 -2.37 19.59 -12.89
C GLU A 477 -3.67 20.14 -13.52
N LEU A 478 -4.85 19.68 -13.04
CA LEU A 478 -6.14 20.15 -13.54
C LEU A 478 -6.40 21.63 -13.22
N LEU A 479 -6.16 22.05 -11.96
CA LEU A 479 -6.33 23.45 -11.57
C LEU A 479 -5.42 24.37 -12.40
N SER A 480 -4.15 23.99 -12.55
CA SER A 480 -3.18 24.76 -13.33
C SER A 480 -3.60 24.85 -14.80
N PHE A 481 -4.15 23.79 -15.38
CA PHE A 481 -4.68 23.81 -16.75
C PHE A 481 -5.85 24.80 -16.91
N GLU A 482 -6.69 24.92 -15.89
CA GLU A 482 -7.81 25.89 -15.86
C GLU A 482 -7.39 27.31 -15.44
N GLY A 483 -6.09 27.59 -15.25
CA GLY A 483 -5.59 28.88 -14.77
C GLY A 483 -5.94 29.17 -13.30
N LYS A 484 -6.27 28.13 -12.53
CA LYS A 484 -6.59 28.17 -11.09
C LYS A 484 -5.42 27.62 -10.27
N SER A 485 -5.46 27.82 -8.95
CA SER A 485 -4.48 27.27 -8.02
C SER A 485 -5.11 26.87 -6.70
N PHE A 486 -4.42 26.03 -5.92
CA PHE A 486 -4.80 25.71 -4.53
C PHE A 486 -4.88 26.94 -3.62
N TYR A 487 -4.18 28.04 -3.94
CA TYR A 487 -4.11 29.23 -3.09
C TYR A 487 -5.15 30.29 -3.45
N SER A 488 -5.72 30.23 -4.66
CA SER A 488 -6.63 31.24 -5.18
C SER A 488 -8.10 30.86 -5.06
N GLN A 489 -8.39 29.69 -4.49
CA GLN A 489 -9.74 29.14 -4.36
C GLN A 489 -10.11 28.99 -2.89
N GLU A 490 -11.40 29.20 -2.58
CA GLU A 490 -11.93 28.90 -1.25
C GLU A 490 -11.96 27.39 -1.00
N SER A 491 -12.38 26.62 -2.01
CA SER A 491 -12.40 25.16 -1.99
C SER A 491 -12.33 24.59 -3.43
N ILE A 492 -11.98 23.31 -3.53
CA ILE A 492 -11.91 22.57 -4.79
C ILE A 492 -13.23 21.84 -5.00
N ASP A 493 -13.85 22.08 -6.15
CA ASP A 493 -15.17 21.53 -6.46
C ASP A 493 -15.16 20.00 -6.71
N ILE A 494 -16.33 19.38 -6.53
CA ILE A 494 -16.52 17.92 -6.65
C ILE A 494 -16.15 17.37 -8.04
N GLU A 495 -16.39 18.12 -9.12
CA GLU A 495 -16.14 17.66 -10.49
C GLU A 495 -14.61 17.61 -10.75
N THR A 496 -13.88 18.64 -10.34
CA THR A 496 -12.41 18.69 -10.40
C THR A 496 -11.78 17.57 -9.58
N GLN A 497 -12.23 17.39 -8.33
CA GLN A 497 -11.74 16.30 -7.47
C GLN A 497 -11.98 14.92 -8.09
N SER A 498 -13.19 14.66 -8.58
CA SER A 498 -13.56 13.36 -9.15
C SER A 498 -12.75 13.06 -10.43
N LYS A 499 -12.49 14.06 -11.28
CA LYS A 499 -11.64 13.91 -12.47
C LYS A 499 -10.20 13.59 -12.09
N ALA A 500 -9.62 14.35 -11.16
CA ALA A 500 -8.25 14.12 -10.69
C ALA A 500 -8.07 12.75 -10.06
N ILE A 501 -9.01 12.33 -9.20
CA ILE A 501 -8.99 11.02 -8.55
C ILE A 501 -9.06 9.88 -9.58
N ASN A 502 -9.89 10.01 -10.62
CA ASN A 502 -9.92 9.03 -11.72
C ASN A 502 -8.59 8.97 -12.48
N GLN A 503 -7.96 10.13 -12.74
CA GLN A 503 -6.63 10.17 -13.37
C GLN A 503 -5.55 9.56 -12.47
N ALA A 504 -5.60 9.81 -11.17
CA ALA A 504 -4.68 9.23 -10.19
C ALA A 504 -4.84 7.70 -10.09
N ALA A 505 -6.07 7.19 -10.17
CA ALA A 505 -6.35 5.75 -10.20
C ALA A 505 -5.76 5.07 -11.44
N LYS A 506 -5.91 5.69 -12.62
CA LYS A 506 -5.31 5.21 -13.88
C LYS A 506 -3.79 5.20 -13.80
N TYR A 507 -3.19 6.31 -13.36
CA TYR A 507 -1.75 6.41 -13.17
C TYR A 507 -1.22 5.35 -12.20
N PHE A 508 -1.92 5.11 -11.08
CA PHE A 508 -1.55 4.08 -10.11
C PHE A 508 -1.59 2.66 -10.70
N ALA A 509 -2.62 2.34 -11.49
CA ALA A 509 -2.78 1.03 -12.12
C ALA A 509 -1.79 0.78 -13.26
N GLU A 510 -1.53 1.79 -14.09
CA GLU A 510 -0.80 1.63 -15.35
C GLU A 510 0.69 1.89 -15.18
N GLU A 511 1.05 3.02 -14.57
CA GLU A 511 2.43 3.53 -14.54
C GLU A 511 3.13 3.21 -13.23
N ASP A 512 2.50 3.49 -12.08
CA ASP A 512 3.15 3.32 -10.77
C ASP A 512 3.40 1.84 -10.41
N SER A 513 2.60 0.96 -11.01
CA SER A 513 2.61 -0.50 -10.79
C SER A 513 3.16 -1.29 -11.99
N SER A 514 3.87 -0.65 -12.94
CA SER A 514 4.44 -1.33 -14.11
C SER A 514 5.86 -1.86 -13.86
N TYR A 515 6.03 -3.18 -13.90
CA TYR A 515 7.30 -3.88 -13.67
C TYR A 515 7.55 -5.02 -14.68
N GLY A 516 7.04 -4.87 -15.91
CA GLY A 516 7.15 -5.89 -16.95
C GLY A 516 6.20 -7.08 -16.78
N SER A 517 6.55 -8.23 -17.35
CA SER A 517 5.64 -9.39 -17.50
C SER A 517 5.07 -9.94 -16.19
N MET A 518 5.81 -9.83 -15.08
CA MET A 518 5.31 -10.24 -13.75
C MET A 518 4.21 -9.31 -13.25
N SER A 519 4.34 -7.99 -13.48
CA SER A 519 3.28 -7.05 -13.14
C SER A 519 2.02 -7.24 -13.98
N ASP A 520 2.13 -7.70 -15.22
CA ASP A 520 0.98 -7.95 -16.08
C ASP A 520 0.09 -9.09 -15.54
N LYS A 521 0.70 -10.14 -14.99
CA LYS A 521 -0.05 -11.22 -14.32
C LYS A 521 -0.83 -10.70 -13.11
N ALA A 522 -0.16 -9.93 -12.25
CA ALA A 522 -0.78 -9.33 -11.07
C ALA A 522 -1.89 -8.33 -11.45
N LYS A 523 -1.68 -7.52 -12.50
CA LYS A 523 -2.68 -6.61 -13.04
C LYS A 523 -3.90 -7.38 -13.52
N LYS A 524 -3.75 -8.42 -14.34
CA LYS A 524 -4.87 -9.26 -14.80
C LYS A 524 -5.68 -9.83 -13.64
N ALA A 525 -5.02 -10.37 -12.61
CA ALA A 525 -5.69 -10.84 -11.41
C ALA A 525 -6.45 -9.72 -10.68
N MET A 526 -5.84 -8.54 -10.56
CA MET A 526 -6.50 -7.35 -10.01
C MET A 526 -7.74 -6.94 -10.82
N PHE A 527 -7.68 -6.93 -12.16
CA PHE A 527 -8.84 -6.65 -13.02
C PHE A 527 -9.99 -7.65 -12.76
N LYS A 528 -9.68 -8.95 -12.71
CA LYS A 528 -10.66 -10.00 -12.41
C LYS A 528 -11.26 -9.81 -11.01
N PHE A 529 -10.44 -9.57 -9.98
CA PHE A 529 -10.92 -9.35 -8.63
C PHE A 529 -11.82 -8.11 -8.51
N ALA A 530 -11.42 -7.00 -9.11
CA ALA A 530 -12.21 -5.77 -9.12
C ALA A 530 -13.54 -5.94 -9.89
N ALA A 531 -13.55 -6.66 -11.01
CA ALA A 531 -14.76 -6.97 -11.76
C ALA A 531 -15.74 -7.82 -10.93
N TYR A 532 -15.23 -8.76 -10.13
CA TYR A 532 -16.05 -9.56 -9.20
C TYR A 532 -16.70 -8.69 -8.13
N LEU A 533 -15.92 -7.81 -7.49
CA LEU A 533 -16.41 -6.84 -6.49
C LEU A 533 -17.44 -5.86 -7.09
N ALA A 534 -17.21 -5.37 -8.30
CA ALA A 534 -18.13 -4.47 -9.00
C ALA A 534 -19.45 -5.18 -9.32
N THR A 535 -19.39 -6.43 -9.75
CA THR A 535 -20.57 -7.27 -9.99
C THR A 535 -21.40 -7.45 -8.72
N ALA A 536 -20.76 -7.55 -7.55
CA ALA A 536 -21.46 -7.57 -6.28
C ALA A 536 -22.12 -6.23 -5.95
N ARG A 537 -21.40 -5.10 -6.09
CA ARG A 537 -21.91 -3.76 -5.74
C ARG A 537 -23.12 -3.34 -6.56
N TYR A 538 -23.10 -3.64 -7.86
CA TYR A 538 -24.13 -3.23 -8.81
C TYR A 538 -25.22 -4.29 -9.02
N ALA A 539 -25.25 -5.33 -8.19
CA ALA A 539 -26.33 -6.31 -8.22
C ALA A 539 -27.62 -5.75 -7.62
N LEU A 540 -28.76 -6.25 -8.11
CA LEU A 540 -30.07 -6.02 -7.52
C LEU A 540 -30.11 -6.51 -6.05
N ASN A 541 -29.59 -7.71 -5.81
CA ASN A 541 -29.37 -8.26 -4.47
C ASN A 541 -27.89 -8.13 -4.11
N ILE A 542 -27.50 -6.96 -3.62
CA ILE A 542 -26.12 -6.70 -3.17
C ILE A 542 -25.75 -7.71 -2.08
N PRO A 543 -24.80 -8.62 -2.28
CA PRO A 543 -24.49 -9.67 -1.32
C PRO A 543 -23.99 -9.08 0.00
N GLU A 544 -22.98 -8.22 -0.07
CA GLU A 544 -22.33 -7.59 1.08
C GLU A 544 -22.26 -6.06 0.93
N SER A 545 -22.34 -5.33 2.04
CA SER A 545 -22.29 -3.85 2.01
C SER A 545 -20.86 -3.34 1.77
N SER A 546 -20.76 -2.29 0.96
CA SER A 546 -19.49 -1.67 0.51
C SER A 546 -18.49 -2.70 -0.04
N PRO A 547 -18.79 -3.39 -1.17
CA PRO A 547 -17.92 -4.42 -1.73
C PRO A 547 -16.56 -3.87 -2.15
N LEU A 548 -15.53 -4.15 -1.36
CA LEU A 548 -14.12 -3.87 -1.68
C LEU A 548 -13.17 -4.94 -1.10
N ALA A 549 -13.67 -5.80 -0.22
CA ALA A 549 -12.92 -6.82 0.49
C ALA A 549 -13.49 -8.22 0.24
N ALA A 550 -12.62 -9.22 0.39
CA ALA A 550 -12.96 -10.62 0.30
C ALA A 550 -12.10 -11.46 1.26
N SER A 551 -12.64 -12.59 1.70
CA SER A 551 -11.95 -13.54 2.58
C SER A 551 -11.93 -14.96 1.99
N PHE A 552 -10.87 -15.71 2.29
CA PHE A 552 -10.67 -17.06 1.76
C PHE A 552 -9.71 -17.89 2.62
N LYS A 553 -9.66 -19.21 2.40
CA LYS A 553 -8.71 -20.12 3.05
C LYS A 553 -7.40 -20.16 2.29
N GLU A 554 -6.27 -20.05 2.99
CA GLU A 554 -4.97 -20.08 2.32
C GLU A 554 -4.74 -21.38 1.52
N ASP A 555 -5.23 -22.51 2.02
CA ASP A 555 -5.15 -23.83 1.37
C ASP A 555 -5.97 -23.91 0.05
N ASP A 556 -6.86 -22.95 -0.20
CA ASP A 556 -7.62 -22.88 -1.46
C ASP A 556 -6.82 -22.25 -2.60
N LEU A 557 -5.63 -21.66 -2.34
CA LEU A 557 -4.75 -21.14 -3.38
C LEU A 557 -3.88 -22.27 -3.95
N SER A 558 -3.97 -22.54 -5.26
CA SER A 558 -2.95 -23.31 -5.97
C SER A 558 -1.58 -22.62 -5.93
N GLU A 559 -0.49 -23.35 -6.17
CA GLU A 559 0.87 -22.78 -6.16
C GLU A 559 1.04 -21.64 -7.18
N GLU A 560 0.49 -21.81 -8.39
CA GLU A 560 0.49 -20.78 -9.43
C GLU A 560 -0.35 -19.57 -9.03
N ALA A 561 -1.54 -19.78 -8.45
CA ALA A 561 -2.39 -18.70 -7.94
C ALA A 561 -1.70 -17.95 -6.79
N LYS A 562 -1.03 -18.67 -5.88
CA LYS A 562 -0.29 -18.10 -4.76
C LYS A 562 0.85 -17.21 -5.22
N ALA A 563 1.57 -17.59 -6.27
CA ALA A 563 2.62 -16.76 -6.85
C ALA A 563 2.06 -15.42 -7.38
N VAL A 564 0.95 -15.45 -8.12
CA VAL A 564 0.33 -14.23 -8.66
C VAL A 564 -0.32 -13.38 -7.56
N TYR A 565 -0.96 -14.02 -6.58
CA TYR A 565 -1.47 -13.37 -5.37
C TYR A 565 -0.36 -12.60 -4.65
N ASN A 566 0.77 -13.24 -4.40
CA ASN A 566 1.91 -12.61 -3.73
C ASN A 566 2.46 -11.41 -4.51
N LEU A 567 2.50 -11.49 -5.85
CA LEU A 567 2.85 -10.35 -6.71
C LEU A 567 1.84 -9.20 -6.60
N ALA A 568 0.55 -9.51 -6.58
CA ALA A 568 -0.50 -8.49 -6.43
C ALA A 568 -0.41 -7.76 -5.08
N VAL A 569 -0.04 -8.48 -4.01
CA VAL A 569 0.24 -7.89 -2.68
C VAL A 569 1.54 -7.08 -2.70
N GLU A 570 2.61 -7.59 -3.30
CA GLU A 570 3.91 -6.90 -3.38
C GLU A 570 3.81 -5.57 -4.14
N PHE A 571 3.04 -5.54 -5.23
CA PHE A 571 2.76 -4.32 -6.00
C PHE A 571 1.65 -3.46 -5.39
N SER A 572 1.13 -3.83 -4.22
CA SER A 572 0.06 -3.10 -3.51
C SER A 572 -1.21 -2.91 -4.34
N LEU A 573 -1.48 -3.78 -5.32
CA LEU A 573 -2.75 -3.81 -6.06
C LEU A 573 -3.87 -4.40 -5.19
N ILE A 574 -3.51 -5.37 -4.35
CA ILE A 574 -4.33 -5.97 -3.32
C ILE A 574 -3.62 -5.76 -1.98
N GLN A 575 -4.40 -5.50 -0.93
CA GLN A 575 -3.90 -5.30 0.42
C GLN A 575 -4.40 -6.44 1.31
N GLU A 576 -3.48 -7.17 1.93
CA GLU A 576 -3.79 -8.15 2.96
C GLU A 576 -4.02 -7.41 4.29
N MET A 577 -5.11 -7.74 4.97
CA MET A 577 -5.47 -7.12 6.25
C MET A 577 -4.84 -7.91 7.41
N PRO A 578 -4.37 -7.24 8.49
CA PRO A 578 -3.68 -7.90 9.60
C PRO A 578 -4.55 -8.88 10.38
N ILE A 579 -5.87 -8.61 10.43
CA ILE A 579 -6.81 -9.40 11.23
C ILE A 579 -7.46 -10.44 10.32
N ALA A 580 -7.05 -11.70 10.50
CA ALA A 580 -7.73 -12.84 9.90
C ALA A 580 -9.19 -12.92 10.37
N ARG A 581 -10.08 -13.38 9.48
CA ARG A 581 -11.50 -13.53 9.79
C ARG A 581 -11.78 -14.97 10.21
N SER A 582 -12.38 -15.16 11.38
CA SER A 582 -12.95 -16.45 11.72
C SER A 582 -14.16 -16.71 10.83
N ASP A 583 -14.16 -17.82 10.10
CA ASP A 583 -15.35 -18.29 9.42
C ASP A 583 -16.46 -18.54 10.46
N ARG A 584 -17.66 -18.00 10.18
CA ARG A 584 -18.80 -18.05 11.11
C ARG A 584 -19.26 -19.48 11.40
N ASN A 585 -18.97 -20.42 10.48
CA ASN A 585 -19.44 -21.79 10.55
C ASN A 585 -18.35 -22.80 10.95
N SER A 586 -17.10 -22.61 10.54
CA SER A 586 -16.02 -23.60 10.76
C SER A 586 -14.96 -23.21 11.79
N LYS A 587 -15.00 -22.00 12.38
CA LYS A 587 -13.94 -21.43 13.24
C LYS A 587 -12.53 -21.37 12.60
N GLN A 588 -12.38 -21.76 11.33
CA GLN A 588 -11.12 -21.64 10.60
C GLN A 588 -10.82 -20.17 10.30
N LEU A 589 -9.55 -19.80 10.36
CA LEU A 589 -9.08 -18.45 10.05
C LEU A 589 -8.93 -18.30 8.54
N HIS A 590 -9.69 -17.38 7.97
CA HIS A 590 -9.57 -16.95 6.58
C HIS A 590 -8.64 -15.74 6.50
N LYS A 591 -7.82 -15.71 5.44
CA LYS A 591 -7.15 -14.49 5.00
C LYS A 591 -8.20 -13.48 4.58
N LEU A 592 -7.99 -12.21 4.94
CA LEU A 592 -8.85 -11.09 4.55
C LEU A 592 -8.04 -10.17 3.65
N ILE A 593 -8.53 -9.94 2.44
CA ILE A 593 -7.91 -9.07 1.45
C ILE A 593 -8.87 -7.99 1.01
N LYS A 594 -8.34 -6.87 0.54
CA LYS A 594 -9.12 -5.83 -0.14
C LYS A 594 -8.40 -5.33 -1.38
N LEU A 595 -9.18 -4.88 -2.36
CA LEU A 595 -8.62 -4.11 -3.48
C LEU A 595 -8.05 -2.80 -2.92
N ASN A 596 -6.88 -2.38 -3.40
CA ASN A 596 -6.34 -1.09 -2.98
C ASN A 596 -7.35 0.03 -3.33
N PRO A 597 -7.79 0.85 -2.35
CA PRO A 597 -8.78 1.89 -2.59
C PRO A 597 -8.41 2.92 -3.67
N MET A 598 -7.12 3.08 -4.00
CA MET A 598 -6.67 3.89 -5.14
C MET A 598 -7.24 3.40 -6.48
N LEU A 599 -7.53 2.11 -6.61
CA LEU A 599 -8.09 1.48 -7.81
C LEU A 599 -9.61 1.58 -7.89
N SER A 600 -10.27 1.92 -6.78
CA SER A 600 -11.73 1.95 -6.71
C SER A 600 -12.40 2.76 -7.83
N PRO A 601 -11.90 3.95 -8.23
CA PRO A 601 -12.52 4.74 -9.29
C PRO A 601 -12.62 4.03 -10.65
N LEU A 602 -11.69 3.12 -10.96
CA LEU A 602 -11.69 2.41 -12.24
C LEU A 602 -12.91 1.49 -12.42
N TRP A 603 -13.49 1.00 -11.32
CA TRP A 603 -14.69 0.17 -11.32
C TRP A 603 -15.87 0.80 -10.58
N ASN A 604 -15.75 2.08 -10.25
CA ASN A 604 -16.71 2.77 -9.42
C ASN A 604 -16.99 2.00 -8.11
N LEU A 605 -15.95 1.55 -7.40
CA LEU A 605 -16.04 0.81 -6.13
C LEU A 605 -15.97 1.77 -4.92
N PRO A 606 -16.38 1.37 -3.70
CA PRO A 606 -16.26 2.23 -2.54
C PRO A 606 -14.79 2.39 -2.15
N VAL A 607 -14.47 3.41 -1.34
CA VAL A 607 -13.10 3.68 -0.86
C VAL A 607 -12.80 3.04 0.50
N GLY A 608 -13.81 2.41 1.10
CA GLY A 608 -13.70 1.58 2.29
C GLY A 608 -14.69 0.42 2.19
N TYR A 609 -14.55 -0.57 3.08
CA TYR A 609 -15.42 -1.73 3.13
C TYR A 609 -16.10 -1.86 4.50
N ARG A 610 -17.19 -2.63 4.53
CA ARG A 610 -17.90 -2.97 5.77
C ARG A 610 -18.06 -4.48 5.93
N GLY A 611 -18.41 -5.17 4.85
CA GLY A 611 -18.41 -6.64 4.76
C GLY A 611 -17.33 -7.14 3.82
N ASP A 612 -17.16 -8.46 3.79
CA ASP A 612 -16.22 -9.17 2.92
C ASP A 612 -16.93 -10.32 2.21
N LEU A 613 -16.66 -10.49 0.92
CA LEU A 613 -17.15 -11.63 0.15
C LEU A 613 -16.31 -12.87 0.45
N THR A 614 -16.92 -14.04 0.60
CA THR A 614 -16.15 -15.29 0.71
C THR A 614 -15.83 -15.84 -0.67
N LEU A 615 -14.54 -16.03 -0.98
CA LEU A 615 -14.08 -16.69 -2.20
C LEU A 615 -13.77 -18.14 -1.91
N ASN A 616 -14.26 -19.04 -2.77
CA ASN A 616 -13.88 -20.44 -2.75
C ASN A 616 -12.73 -20.71 -3.73
N LYS A 617 -12.18 -21.92 -3.69
CA LYS A 617 -11.11 -22.38 -4.57
C LYS A 617 -11.36 -22.09 -6.06
N GLU A 618 -12.52 -22.46 -6.60
CA GLU A 618 -12.87 -22.20 -8.02
C GLU A 618 -12.69 -20.72 -8.40
N ILE A 619 -13.27 -19.81 -7.60
CA ILE A 619 -13.21 -18.39 -7.89
C ILE A 619 -11.78 -17.84 -7.69
N LEU A 620 -11.08 -18.29 -6.64
CA LEU A 620 -9.70 -17.89 -6.39
C LEU A 620 -8.77 -18.28 -7.54
N ASP A 621 -8.81 -19.53 -7.99
CA ASP A 621 -8.01 -20.00 -9.12
C ASP A 621 -8.40 -19.24 -10.38
N SER A 622 -9.70 -19.05 -10.66
CA SER A 622 -10.13 -18.27 -11.83
C SER A 622 -9.63 -16.81 -11.81
N ILE A 623 -9.39 -16.21 -10.63
CA ILE A 623 -8.86 -14.85 -10.48
C ILE A 623 -7.34 -14.84 -10.59
N PHE A 624 -6.64 -15.69 -9.85
CA PHE A 624 -5.20 -15.60 -9.62
C PHE A 624 -4.37 -16.56 -10.47
N ASN A 625 -4.92 -17.69 -10.93
CA ASN A 625 -4.21 -18.61 -11.80
C ASN A 625 -4.23 -18.07 -13.27
N PRO A 626 -3.07 -17.78 -13.88
CA PRO A 626 -3.01 -17.29 -15.26
C PRO A 626 -3.53 -18.28 -16.30
N GLU A 627 -3.45 -19.58 -16.02
CA GLU A 627 -3.87 -20.65 -16.93
C GLU A 627 -5.38 -20.90 -16.87
N ASP A 628 -6.06 -20.37 -15.86
CA ASP A 628 -7.50 -20.51 -15.70
C ASP A 628 -8.27 -19.46 -16.52
N THR A 629 -9.07 -19.96 -17.46
CA THR A 629 -9.88 -19.18 -18.40
C THR A 629 -11.37 -19.13 -18.02
N SER A 630 -11.79 -19.77 -16.92
CA SER A 630 -13.18 -19.91 -16.49
C SER A 630 -13.78 -18.67 -15.81
N PHE A 631 -12.98 -17.61 -15.61
CA PHE A 631 -13.40 -16.43 -14.85
C PHE A 631 -14.70 -15.79 -15.39
N ASP A 632 -14.83 -15.65 -16.71
CA ASP A 632 -16.02 -15.03 -17.30
C ASP A 632 -17.28 -15.87 -17.09
N GLU A 633 -17.16 -17.20 -17.11
CA GLU A 633 -18.26 -18.12 -16.82
C GLU A 633 -18.71 -17.98 -15.37
N HIS A 634 -17.75 -17.97 -14.45
CA HIS A 634 -17.99 -17.75 -13.03
C HIS A 634 -18.60 -16.37 -12.75
N LEU A 635 -18.11 -15.31 -13.38
CA LEU A 635 -18.63 -13.96 -13.26
C LEU A 635 -20.09 -13.88 -13.75
N ASN A 636 -20.39 -14.51 -14.88
CA ASN A 636 -21.75 -14.61 -15.41
C ASN A 636 -22.68 -15.41 -14.48
N ARG A 637 -22.19 -16.49 -13.88
CA ARG A 637 -22.93 -17.30 -12.88
C ARG A 637 -23.31 -16.46 -11.66
N VAL A 638 -22.38 -15.69 -11.08
CA VAL A 638 -22.68 -14.82 -9.93
C VAL A 638 -23.55 -13.62 -10.32
N LYS A 639 -23.35 -13.04 -11.51
CA LYS A 639 -24.19 -11.96 -12.03
C LYS A 639 -25.64 -12.39 -12.15
N ARG A 640 -25.91 -13.58 -12.70
CA ARG A 640 -27.27 -14.16 -12.72
C ARG A 640 -27.78 -14.42 -11.31
N LYS A 641 -26.98 -15.05 -10.45
CA LYS A 641 -27.35 -15.35 -9.06
C LYS A 641 -27.80 -14.10 -8.28
N TRP A 642 -27.10 -12.98 -8.41
CA TRP A 642 -27.41 -11.77 -7.64
C TRP A 642 -28.44 -10.84 -8.29
N ASN A 643 -28.79 -11.07 -9.56
CA ASN A 643 -29.79 -10.27 -10.29
C ASN A 643 -31.07 -11.03 -10.63
N THR A 644 -31.24 -12.25 -10.14
CA THR A 644 -32.45 -13.06 -10.31
C THR A 644 -33.06 -13.39 -8.96
N ILE A 645 -34.38 -13.23 -8.85
CA ILE A 645 -35.16 -13.67 -7.70
C ILE A 645 -35.29 -15.19 -7.78
N ARG A 646 -34.50 -15.93 -6.98
CA ARG A 646 -34.45 -17.41 -7.01
C ARG A 646 -35.60 -18.03 -6.24
N ILE A 647 -36.43 -18.87 -6.86
CA ILE A 647 -37.40 -19.70 -6.15
C ILE A 647 -36.88 -21.13 -6.25
N GLU A 648 -36.31 -21.65 -5.16
CA GLU A 648 -35.97 -23.06 -5.10
C GLU A 648 -37.29 -23.84 -5.03
N LYS A 649 -37.57 -24.66 -6.04
CA LYS A 649 -38.59 -25.70 -5.91
C LYS A 649 -38.09 -26.67 -4.85
N ASN A 650 -38.87 -26.91 -3.81
CA ASN A 650 -38.63 -28.03 -2.91
C ASN A 650 -38.94 -29.33 -3.67
N ASP A 651 -38.03 -29.78 -4.53
CA ASP A 651 -38.05 -31.14 -5.08
C ASP A 651 -36.70 -31.81 -4.78
N PRO A 652 -36.69 -32.90 -3.98
CA PRO A 652 -35.45 -33.62 -3.64
C PRO A 652 -34.75 -34.31 -4.82
N GLU A 653 -35.38 -34.43 -6.00
CA GLU A 653 -34.89 -35.31 -7.08
C GLU A 653 -34.19 -34.61 -8.26
N ASP A 654 -34.19 -33.27 -8.34
CA ASP A 654 -33.70 -32.57 -9.55
C ASP A 654 -32.23 -32.12 -9.51
N ARG A 655 -31.38 -32.77 -8.70
CA ARG A 655 -29.94 -32.42 -8.61
C ARG A 655 -29.09 -32.88 -9.81
N GLU A 656 -29.64 -33.60 -10.77
CA GLU A 656 -28.84 -34.15 -11.89
C GLU A 656 -29.13 -33.61 -13.29
N ASN A 657 -30.16 -32.78 -13.53
CA ASN A 657 -30.52 -32.40 -14.91
C ASN A 657 -30.81 -30.91 -15.14
N VAL A 658 -29.84 -30.03 -14.84
CA VAL A 658 -29.82 -28.68 -15.43
C VAL A 658 -28.49 -28.46 -16.16
N ASN A 659 -28.29 -29.23 -17.21
CA ASN A 659 -27.32 -28.96 -18.26
C ASN A 659 -28.08 -28.68 -19.57
N LEU A 660 -27.61 -27.62 -20.26
CA LEU A 660 -27.82 -27.33 -21.69
C LEU A 660 -29.22 -26.85 -22.11
N ASN A 661 -29.25 -25.54 -22.44
CA ASN A 661 -30.13 -24.84 -23.40
C ASN A 661 -31.03 -23.76 -22.80
N THR A 662 -30.45 -22.58 -22.57
CA THR A 662 -31.19 -21.32 -22.67
C THR A 662 -30.37 -20.32 -23.47
N LYS A 663 -30.94 -19.86 -24.60
CA LYS A 663 -30.34 -18.88 -25.51
C LYS A 663 -29.92 -17.61 -24.77
N LEU A 664 -28.70 -17.17 -25.05
CA LEU A 664 -28.12 -15.89 -24.64
C LEU A 664 -29.03 -14.73 -25.06
N PRO A 665 -29.48 -13.85 -24.14
CA PRO A 665 -29.95 -12.52 -24.50
C PRO A 665 -28.76 -11.62 -24.85
N GLU A 666 -28.93 -10.84 -25.92
CA GLU A 666 -27.92 -9.91 -26.42
C GLU A 666 -27.41 -8.92 -25.37
N GLN A 667 -26.11 -8.70 -25.47
CA GLN A 667 -25.26 -7.97 -24.56
C GLN A 667 -25.54 -6.46 -24.59
N GLY A 668 -25.88 -5.88 -23.44
CA GLY A 668 -25.46 -4.51 -23.15
C GLY A 668 -24.03 -4.58 -22.60
N LYS A 669 -23.03 -4.19 -23.41
CA LYS A 669 -21.67 -3.95 -22.90
C LYS A 669 -21.77 -2.99 -21.72
N LEU A 670 -21.29 -3.43 -20.55
CA LEU A 670 -20.90 -2.49 -19.52
C LEU A 670 -19.83 -1.58 -20.14
N PRO A 671 -19.91 -0.25 -19.99
CA PRO A 671 -18.89 0.64 -20.48
C PRO A 671 -17.70 0.52 -19.51
N PHE A 672 -16.82 -0.44 -19.77
CA PHE A 672 -15.46 -0.46 -19.25
C PHE A 672 -14.52 -0.49 -20.45
#